data_AF-A0A957E2Y4-F1
#
_entry.id   AF-A0A957E2Y4-F1
#
_cell.length_a   1.000
_cell.length_b   1.000
_cell.length_c   1.000
_cell.angle_alpha   90.00
_cell.angle_beta   90.00
_cell.angle_gamma   90.00
#
_symmetry.space_group_name_H-M   'P 1'
#
loop_
_entity.id
_entity.type
_entity.pdbx_description
1 polymer ?
#
loop_
_entity_poly.entity_id
_entity_poly.type
_entity_poly.pdbx_seq_one_letter_code
_entity_poly.pdbx_strand_id
1 'polypeptide(L)'
;MAVRESELDDYLETAAALFDGRLAEAELPPAVANLPAIDQQRVEQLAAMAAEAAFTQPKYGWALTAVAAVAADCIEDTFLQALAAWYLARAANAWVQPDRVQTAVTRARAAFAALDLPGWLAACDWQANAEPWLRNDFHQAIAELGQACITLQQHGMVAFSWQCRLSLAYGHILVGQFELAEEQLDRCEQAFVHDEDSYHLVICHLHRSSSYRRQKLYPAAITSLHKASEVLKVQSNPILLAKLNAQLAYCEFLYNSDHWAAERLFMTAAAQFDACEVELWHAFCLNGLVQLFNNTGRLTEANQLLLRLKTIYDCYAVLGLQADHAIECGAQALFRGDWSRAVTFFQVAETKFKQLNIPYLSAMSNLYTGDAYWQANNYLRALSAYENALRKFEKLQNEWRIAECKVRLSKVWIDLQRPFLAQHYLQEAAVFFEDVGQLDWLLIILRYQARIFIQNNEQSKVASAFKRALETAETIGNPAQIARTKRLFGEALCLIGAKDRVQSEKLLEAAAATFTEIGMLVEEAICHVALGYQYHQTTRLDAAQTAWEQALTLSKAALPDIAWRAYGGLGLLAEERQQNRLALVMYARAAGALVRMRHDLWQPALAGSYLSQPAVMLARAVTLAGKMGAAPHAVTFIEAGKAQHNLDAGSPGGQTTPQSIQLVELGAEIRWLQEQILDVKEADAVGVRQMRALNQRLVQKARSYDLLAGQVERAQFGWQEQKEAKNGSEEQAIDFDGDRLRDWANRRLKHPWLALNYYLTDSHLIGTALTPEREFVWRHALTPAVHFALNLLTQKPTTLAWPRQHLITLGDWLLPGYIQAQLTPATYLLLAPHRQLHRLPWAALLVGTPRHHLATTALPVIVPSWGSLMALWGQAAPTAGAHKSGLVMAVADFKGRYPFLEQAAGELEALQDLYAGALTVLRDVTTAQLEAFACETRLARFDFMHIVSHAFVDQLTGRLSGVALHDRDLWLDEVPPLGPLPATVVLSACSSNVGRLFAGDEQVGLAATCLTAGAQRVVGSLWPVADKNMPRLMGAFYRYLRAGRPAAGALAEAQREMLAANLPAEVWSGFTLVGAP
;
A
#
# COMPACT_ATOMS: atom_id res chain seq x y z
N MET A 1 59.57 -14.75 -47.74
CA MET A 1 59.60 -16.23 -47.74
C MET A 1 61.00 -16.66 -47.29
N ALA A 2 61.30 -17.14 -46.09
CA ALA A 2 60.52 -17.56 -44.94
C ALA A 2 61.14 -16.92 -43.69
N VAL A 3 60.40 -16.02 -43.03
CA VAL A 3 60.64 -15.71 -41.60
C VAL A 3 60.04 -16.91 -40.87
N ARG A 4 60.85 -17.57 -40.05
CA ARG A 4 60.50 -18.86 -39.44
C ARG A 4 59.23 -18.71 -38.61
N GLU A 5 58.27 -19.63 -38.79
CA GLU A 5 57.12 -19.83 -37.89
C GLU A 5 57.58 -19.97 -36.41
N SER A 6 58.84 -20.39 -36.19
CA SER A 6 59.47 -20.60 -34.88
C SER A 6 59.56 -19.38 -33.97
N GLU A 7 59.37 -18.14 -34.43
CA GLU A 7 59.46 -16.94 -33.56
C GLU A 7 58.12 -16.53 -32.92
N LEU A 8 57.00 -16.86 -33.57
CA LEU A 8 55.66 -16.61 -33.00
C LEU A 8 55.28 -17.74 -32.02
N ASP A 9 55.73 -18.97 -32.31
CA ASP A 9 55.50 -20.14 -31.48
C ASP A 9 55.95 -19.93 -30.01
N ASP A 10 57.10 -19.28 -29.78
CA ASP A 10 57.60 -18.99 -28.43
C ASP A 10 56.65 -18.09 -27.60
N TYR A 11 56.03 -17.10 -28.26
CA TYR A 11 55.01 -16.25 -27.64
C TYR A 11 53.74 -17.05 -27.31
N LEU A 12 53.31 -17.91 -28.23
CA LEU A 12 52.13 -18.75 -28.06
C LEU A 12 52.33 -19.80 -26.95
N GLU A 13 53.52 -20.39 -26.85
CA GLU A 13 53.88 -21.34 -25.78
C GLU A 13 53.87 -20.66 -24.41
N THR A 14 54.44 -19.46 -24.31
CA THR A 14 54.44 -18.68 -23.06
C THR A 14 53.03 -18.27 -22.66
N ALA A 15 52.21 -17.82 -23.62
CA ALA A 15 50.81 -17.50 -23.38
C ALA A 15 49.98 -18.73 -22.99
N ALA A 16 50.26 -19.90 -23.59
CA ALA A 16 49.63 -21.17 -23.22
C ALA A 16 50.01 -21.60 -21.80
N ALA A 17 51.28 -21.43 -21.40
CA ALA A 17 51.72 -21.69 -20.04
C ALA A 17 51.03 -20.76 -19.02
N LEU A 18 50.85 -19.48 -19.34
CA LEU A 18 50.11 -18.52 -18.52
C LEU A 18 48.61 -18.88 -18.44
N PHE A 19 48.01 -19.25 -19.56
CA PHE A 19 46.61 -19.68 -19.64
C PHE A 19 46.32 -20.92 -18.78
N ASP A 20 47.19 -21.93 -18.84
CA ASP A 20 47.09 -23.18 -18.07
C ASP A 20 47.48 -23.01 -16.59
N GLY A 21 47.95 -21.82 -16.18
CA GLY A 21 48.45 -21.56 -14.82
C GLY A 21 49.78 -22.23 -14.49
N ARG A 22 50.50 -22.73 -15.50
CA ARG A 22 51.87 -23.27 -15.36
C ARG A 22 52.92 -22.18 -15.15
N LEU A 23 52.57 -20.93 -15.49
CA LEU A 23 53.37 -19.73 -15.30
C LEU A 23 52.52 -18.67 -14.59
N ALA A 24 53.01 -18.10 -13.48
CA ALA A 24 52.30 -17.02 -12.80
C ALA A 24 52.55 -15.66 -13.48
N GLU A 25 51.58 -14.74 -13.41
CA GLU A 25 51.71 -13.41 -14.03
C GLU A 25 52.92 -12.62 -13.50
N ALA A 26 53.25 -12.76 -12.21
CA ALA A 26 54.43 -12.15 -11.60
C ALA A 26 55.77 -12.73 -12.11
N GLU A 27 55.76 -13.90 -12.74
CA GLU A 27 56.92 -14.60 -13.29
C GLU A 27 57.11 -14.34 -14.79
N LEU A 28 56.23 -13.54 -15.41
CA LEU A 28 56.31 -13.17 -16.82
C LEU A 28 57.59 -12.40 -17.18
N PRO A 29 58.08 -11.40 -16.43
CA PRO A 29 59.21 -10.59 -16.88
C PRO A 29 60.50 -11.41 -17.17
N PRO A 30 60.90 -12.38 -16.31
CA PRO A 30 62.01 -13.29 -16.63
C PRO A 30 61.71 -14.26 -17.78
N ALA A 31 60.47 -14.75 -17.89
CA ALA A 31 60.07 -15.69 -18.95
C ALA A 31 60.06 -15.02 -20.33
N VAL A 32 59.69 -13.75 -20.38
CA VAL A 32 59.59 -12.93 -21.60
C VAL A 32 60.96 -12.41 -22.06
N ALA A 33 61.95 -12.32 -21.17
CA ALA A 33 63.30 -11.85 -21.50
C ALA A 33 64.02 -12.69 -22.58
N ASN A 34 63.58 -13.93 -22.79
CA ASN A 34 64.13 -14.84 -23.80
C ASN A 34 63.33 -14.86 -25.12
N LEU A 35 62.22 -14.12 -25.23
CA LEU A 35 61.40 -14.06 -26.43
C LEU A 35 62.04 -13.16 -27.50
N PRO A 36 61.78 -13.41 -28.81
CA PRO A 36 62.19 -12.51 -29.89
C PRO A 36 61.70 -11.08 -29.65
N ALA A 37 62.43 -10.05 -30.10
CA ALA A 37 62.00 -8.66 -29.94
C ALA A 37 60.59 -8.43 -30.54
N ILE A 38 59.75 -7.68 -29.82
CA ILE A 38 58.39 -7.36 -30.25
C ILE A 38 58.38 -6.06 -31.05
N ASP A 39 57.60 -6.02 -32.14
CA ASP A 39 57.38 -4.84 -32.96
C ASP A 39 55.88 -4.61 -33.16
N GLN A 40 55.51 -3.52 -33.85
CA GLN A 40 54.10 -3.17 -34.10
C GLN A 40 53.36 -4.29 -34.84
N GLN A 41 53.96 -4.85 -35.89
CA GLN A 41 53.33 -5.90 -36.68
C GLN A 41 53.03 -7.13 -35.82
N ARG A 42 53.95 -7.50 -34.92
CA ARG A 42 53.79 -8.66 -34.04
C ARG A 42 52.77 -8.41 -32.93
N VAL A 43 52.70 -7.19 -32.36
CA VAL A 43 51.61 -6.81 -31.44
C VAL A 43 50.26 -6.94 -32.14
N GLU A 44 50.12 -6.41 -33.36
CA GLU A 44 48.88 -6.47 -34.13
C GLU A 44 48.50 -7.92 -34.51
N GLN A 45 49.47 -8.76 -34.86
CA GLN A 45 49.26 -10.19 -35.11
C GLN A 45 48.76 -10.93 -33.86
N LEU A 46 49.43 -10.76 -32.72
CA LEU A 46 49.02 -11.37 -31.45
C LEU A 46 47.65 -10.84 -31.00
N ALA A 47 47.37 -9.55 -31.24
CA ALA A 47 46.06 -8.97 -30.95
C ALA A 47 44.95 -9.50 -31.85
N ALA A 48 45.22 -9.76 -33.14
CA ALA A 48 44.27 -10.38 -34.05
C ALA A 48 43.97 -11.84 -33.62
N MET A 49 45.01 -12.60 -33.27
CA MET A 49 44.87 -13.94 -32.71
C MET A 49 44.11 -13.93 -31.37
N ALA A 50 44.38 -12.94 -30.51
CA ALA A 50 43.65 -12.74 -29.27
C ALA A 50 42.18 -12.39 -29.51
N ALA A 51 41.87 -11.59 -30.53
CA ALA A 51 40.50 -11.27 -30.91
C ALA A 51 39.74 -12.49 -31.46
N GLU A 52 40.42 -13.37 -32.20
CA GLU A 52 39.85 -14.65 -32.63
C GLU A 52 39.66 -15.62 -31.45
N ALA A 53 40.67 -15.73 -30.58
CA ALA A 53 40.59 -16.51 -29.35
C ALA A 53 39.50 -15.99 -28.40
N ALA A 54 39.21 -14.68 -28.40
CA ALA A 54 38.15 -14.09 -27.59
C ALA A 54 36.77 -14.68 -27.86
N PHE A 55 36.57 -15.33 -29.01
CA PHE A 55 35.31 -15.99 -29.35
C PHE A 55 35.11 -17.31 -28.62
N THR A 56 36.18 -18.04 -28.33
CA THR A 56 36.12 -19.44 -27.83
C THR A 56 36.85 -19.62 -26.49
N GLN A 57 37.96 -18.92 -26.28
CA GLN A 57 38.83 -18.98 -25.12
C GLN A 57 39.28 -17.56 -24.72
N PRO A 58 38.40 -16.74 -24.15
CA PRO A 58 38.68 -15.32 -23.87
C PRO A 58 39.85 -15.10 -22.89
N LYS A 59 40.05 -16.01 -21.93
CA LYS A 59 41.23 -16.00 -21.05
C LYS A 59 42.53 -16.24 -21.82
N TYR A 60 42.53 -17.09 -22.84
CA TYR A 60 43.70 -17.31 -23.69
C TYR A 60 44.00 -16.07 -24.53
N GLY A 61 42.96 -15.44 -25.09
CA GLY A 61 43.09 -14.13 -25.74
C GLY A 61 43.70 -13.07 -24.83
N TRP A 62 43.25 -13.00 -23.57
CA TRP A 62 43.87 -12.15 -22.56
C TRP A 62 45.35 -12.52 -22.33
N ALA A 63 45.66 -13.81 -22.14
CA ALA A 63 47.03 -14.29 -21.92
C ALA A 63 47.99 -13.92 -23.07
N LEU A 64 47.54 -14.05 -24.32
CA LEU A 64 48.29 -13.63 -25.51
C LEU A 64 48.67 -12.16 -25.45
N THR A 65 47.70 -11.30 -25.17
CA THR A 65 47.93 -9.85 -25.06
C THR A 65 48.71 -9.46 -23.80
N ALA A 66 48.64 -10.25 -22.73
CA ALA A 66 49.40 -10.02 -21.50
C ALA A 66 50.90 -10.27 -21.74
N VAL A 67 51.24 -11.40 -22.39
CA VAL A 67 52.63 -11.68 -22.81
C VAL A 67 53.14 -10.60 -23.77
N ALA A 68 52.31 -10.18 -24.74
CA ALA A 68 52.68 -9.10 -25.66
C ALA A 68 52.93 -7.76 -24.94
N ALA A 69 52.11 -7.41 -23.94
CA ALA A 69 52.27 -6.20 -23.16
C ALA A 69 53.56 -6.21 -22.31
N VAL A 70 53.88 -7.33 -21.66
CA VAL A 70 55.15 -7.46 -20.91
C VAL A 70 56.35 -7.41 -21.86
N ALA A 71 56.26 -8.01 -23.04
CA ALA A 71 57.33 -7.96 -24.04
C ALA A 71 57.57 -6.53 -24.54
N ALA A 72 56.50 -5.75 -24.74
CA ALA A 72 56.61 -4.34 -25.13
C ALA A 72 57.28 -3.49 -24.04
N ASP A 73 57.15 -3.87 -22.77
CA ASP A 73 57.80 -3.17 -21.64
C ASP A 73 59.31 -3.39 -21.57
N CYS A 74 59.81 -4.45 -22.21
CA CYS A 74 61.23 -4.75 -22.26
C CYS A 74 61.99 -3.91 -23.32
N ILE A 75 61.28 -3.11 -24.12
CA ILE A 75 61.87 -2.23 -25.13
C ILE A 75 61.52 -0.76 -24.87
N GLU A 76 62.40 0.17 -25.27
CA GLU A 76 62.22 1.61 -25.07
C GLU A 76 61.37 2.26 -26.19
N ASP A 77 60.15 1.75 -26.43
CA ASP A 77 59.17 2.34 -27.37
C ASP A 77 57.83 2.61 -26.67
N THR A 78 57.57 3.88 -26.36
CA THR A 78 56.36 4.31 -25.65
C THR A 78 55.07 4.07 -26.43
N PHE A 79 55.10 4.15 -27.76
CA PHE A 79 53.91 3.90 -28.57
C PHE A 79 53.56 2.42 -28.57
N LEU A 80 54.57 1.55 -28.71
CA LEU A 80 54.35 0.11 -28.71
C LEU A 80 53.84 -0.40 -27.35
N GLN A 81 54.41 0.12 -26.26
CA GLN A 81 53.93 -0.13 -24.89
C GLN A 81 52.45 0.26 -24.72
N ALA A 82 52.08 1.45 -25.24
CA ALA A 82 50.70 1.94 -25.18
C ALA A 82 49.74 1.08 -26.01
N LEU A 83 50.14 0.69 -27.22
CA LEU A 83 49.36 -0.14 -28.13
C LEU A 83 49.11 -1.53 -27.55
N ALA A 84 50.15 -2.19 -27.02
CA ALA A 84 50.03 -3.49 -26.39
C ALA A 84 49.13 -3.44 -25.12
N ALA A 85 49.27 -2.39 -24.31
CA ALA A 85 48.39 -2.17 -23.16
C ALA A 85 46.92 -1.93 -23.55
N TRP A 86 46.66 -1.25 -24.68
CA TRP A 86 45.30 -1.06 -25.19
C TRP A 86 44.66 -2.38 -25.68
N TYR A 87 45.41 -3.21 -26.40
CA TYR A 87 44.92 -4.54 -26.79
C TYR A 87 44.71 -5.47 -25.60
N LEU A 88 45.55 -5.38 -24.57
CA LEU A 88 45.34 -6.07 -23.30
C LEU A 88 44.01 -5.67 -22.63
N ALA A 89 43.69 -4.38 -22.61
CA ALA A 89 42.40 -3.89 -22.11
C ALA A 89 41.23 -4.46 -22.93
N ARG A 90 41.34 -4.46 -24.26
CA ARG A 90 40.30 -5.02 -25.15
C ARG A 90 40.07 -6.51 -24.91
N ALA A 91 41.14 -7.30 -24.76
CA ALA A 91 41.04 -8.72 -24.46
C ALA A 91 40.45 -8.98 -23.05
N ALA A 92 40.82 -8.16 -22.06
CA ALA A 92 40.25 -8.21 -20.72
C ALA A 92 38.74 -7.87 -20.72
N ASN A 93 38.29 -6.94 -21.56
CA ASN A 93 36.87 -6.64 -21.77
C ASN A 93 36.10 -7.84 -22.33
N ALA A 94 36.67 -8.52 -23.34
CA ALA A 94 36.06 -9.72 -23.92
C ALA A 94 35.94 -10.87 -22.89
N TRP A 95 36.89 -10.95 -21.95
CA TRP A 95 36.85 -11.88 -20.83
C TRP A 95 36.07 -11.36 -19.60
N VAL A 96 35.54 -10.13 -19.66
CA VAL A 96 34.74 -9.50 -18.60
C VAL A 96 35.47 -9.40 -17.26
N GLN A 97 36.72 -8.90 -17.30
CA GLN A 97 37.57 -8.70 -16.13
C GLN A 97 37.78 -7.19 -15.82
N PRO A 98 36.86 -6.54 -15.08
CA PRO A 98 36.81 -5.07 -14.96
C PRO A 98 38.08 -4.45 -14.36
N ASP A 99 38.66 -5.07 -13.32
CA ASP A 99 39.88 -4.54 -12.68
C ASP A 99 41.09 -4.58 -13.62
N ARG A 100 41.16 -5.63 -14.45
CA ARG A 100 42.22 -5.79 -15.46
C ARG A 100 42.07 -4.77 -16.58
N VAL A 101 40.84 -4.53 -17.04
CA VAL A 101 40.51 -3.48 -18.02
C VAL A 101 40.97 -2.12 -17.49
N GLN A 102 40.56 -1.74 -16.28
CA GLN A 102 40.89 -0.43 -15.73
C GLN A 102 42.40 -0.21 -15.60
N THR A 103 43.13 -1.25 -15.17
CA THR A 103 44.59 -1.21 -15.04
C THR A 103 45.26 -1.01 -16.40
N ALA A 104 44.87 -1.81 -17.40
CA ALA A 104 45.44 -1.75 -18.75
C ALA A 104 45.09 -0.45 -19.48
N VAL A 105 43.83 0.04 -19.37
CA VAL A 105 43.42 1.32 -19.97
C VAL A 105 44.15 2.49 -19.33
N THR A 106 44.28 2.53 -18.00
CA THR A 106 44.98 3.63 -17.30
C THR A 106 46.41 3.78 -17.80
N ARG A 107 47.09 2.63 -17.96
CA ARG A 107 48.43 2.56 -18.51
C ARG A 107 48.51 3.05 -19.96
N ALA A 108 47.69 2.49 -20.85
CA ALA A 108 47.66 2.88 -22.26
C ALA A 108 47.36 4.38 -22.42
N ARG A 109 46.40 4.88 -21.65
CA ARG A 109 45.96 6.27 -21.67
C ARG A 109 47.06 7.24 -21.24
N ALA A 110 47.82 6.91 -20.19
CA ALA A 110 48.93 7.73 -19.73
C ALA A 110 50.03 7.86 -20.80
N ALA A 111 50.35 6.75 -21.48
CA ALA A 111 51.35 6.73 -22.54
C ALA A 111 50.87 7.47 -23.80
N PHE A 112 49.64 7.24 -24.28
CA PHE A 112 49.09 7.99 -25.42
C PHE A 112 48.92 9.48 -25.15
N ALA A 113 48.66 9.88 -23.89
CA ALA A 113 48.63 11.28 -23.49
C ALA A 113 50.01 11.94 -23.60
N ALA A 114 51.07 11.23 -23.20
CA ALA A 114 52.44 11.72 -23.34
C ALA A 114 52.87 11.88 -24.82
N LEU A 115 52.26 11.12 -25.73
CA LEU A 115 52.51 11.16 -27.17
C LEU A 115 51.59 12.13 -27.94
N ASP A 116 50.66 12.82 -27.26
CA ASP A 116 49.67 13.73 -27.86
C ASP A 116 48.84 13.09 -29.00
N LEU A 117 48.33 11.86 -28.75
CA LEU A 117 47.53 11.09 -29.71
C LEU A 117 46.03 11.08 -29.32
N PRO A 118 45.25 12.11 -29.66
CA PRO A 118 43.85 12.27 -29.21
C PRO A 118 42.89 11.17 -29.69
N GLY A 119 43.10 10.61 -30.89
CA GLY A 119 42.31 9.47 -31.39
C GLY A 119 42.48 8.22 -30.52
N TRP A 120 43.70 7.95 -30.07
CA TRP A 120 43.99 6.82 -29.17
C TRP A 120 43.54 7.08 -27.73
N LEU A 121 43.55 8.34 -27.26
CA LEU A 121 42.90 8.71 -26.00
C LEU A 121 41.41 8.42 -26.03
N ALA A 122 40.72 8.77 -27.12
CA ALA A 122 39.31 8.42 -27.31
C ALA A 122 39.10 6.89 -27.40
N ALA A 123 40.02 6.14 -28.00
CA ALA A 123 39.98 4.68 -27.99
C ALA A 123 40.15 4.09 -26.59
N CYS A 124 40.96 4.70 -25.72
CA CYS A 124 41.06 4.35 -24.30
C CYS A 124 39.76 4.65 -23.55
N ASP A 125 39.20 5.85 -23.75
CA ASP A 125 37.94 6.26 -23.11
C ASP A 125 36.77 5.35 -23.56
N TRP A 126 36.75 4.88 -24.81
CA TRP A 126 35.83 3.84 -25.26
C TRP A 126 36.07 2.51 -24.53
N GLN A 127 37.30 1.98 -24.50
CA GLN A 127 37.57 0.69 -23.85
C GLN A 127 37.28 0.69 -22.34
N ALA A 128 37.47 1.82 -21.65
CA ALA A 128 37.04 1.98 -20.24
C ALA A 128 35.52 1.84 -20.07
N ASN A 129 34.75 2.10 -21.12
CA ASN A 129 33.29 2.16 -21.10
C ASN A 129 32.62 1.15 -22.05
N ALA A 130 33.37 0.17 -22.58
CA ALA A 130 32.88 -0.74 -23.61
C ALA A 130 31.68 -1.58 -23.14
N GLU A 131 31.64 -1.90 -21.86
CA GLU A 131 30.55 -2.58 -21.15
C GLU A 131 30.00 -1.65 -20.06
N PRO A 132 29.10 -0.69 -20.38
CA PRO A 132 28.68 0.37 -19.46
C PRO A 132 28.07 -0.12 -18.14
N TRP A 133 27.52 -1.34 -18.13
CA TRP A 133 26.94 -1.95 -16.92
C TRP A 133 27.99 -2.38 -15.88
N LEU A 134 29.26 -2.52 -16.26
CA LEU A 134 30.37 -2.72 -15.32
C LEU A 134 30.72 -1.41 -14.59
N ARG A 135 30.31 -0.26 -15.13
CA ARG A 135 30.51 1.03 -14.50
C ARG A 135 29.38 1.33 -13.53
N ASN A 136 29.70 1.80 -12.33
CA ASN A 136 28.70 2.22 -11.35
C ASN A 136 28.15 3.63 -11.62
N ASP A 137 28.42 4.22 -12.79
CA ASP A 137 27.87 5.50 -13.26
C ASP A 137 27.58 5.44 -14.76
N PHE A 138 26.33 5.13 -15.11
CA PHE A 138 25.91 4.96 -16.51
C PHE A 138 25.87 6.29 -17.27
N HIS A 139 25.53 7.40 -16.60
CA HIS A 139 25.44 8.70 -17.27
C HIS A 139 26.81 9.20 -17.67
N GLN A 140 27.80 9.03 -16.78
CA GLN A 140 29.18 9.35 -17.10
C GLN A 140 29.71 8.45 -18.22
N ALA A 141 29.45 7.13 -18.18
CA ALA A 141 29.82 6.23 -19.27
C ALA A 141 29.24 6.69 -20.62
N ILE A 142 27.95 7.00 -20.67
CA ILE A 142 27.27 7.45 -21.89
C ILE A 142 27.90 8.75 -22.42
N ALA A 143 28.18 9.72 -21.54
CA ALA A 143 28.79 10.99 -21.93
C ALA A 143 30.21 10.78 -22.50
N GLU A 144 31.04 9.97 -21.83
CA GLU A 144 32.39 9.65 -22.27
C GLU A 144 32.38 8.87 -23.60
N LEU A 145 31.48 7.91 -23.77
CA LEU A 145 31.30 7.18 -25.04
C LEU A 145 30.86 8.10 -26.18
N GLY A 146 29.94 9.03 -25.91
CA GLY A 146 29.49 10.01 -26.90
C GLY A 146 30.65 10.88 -27.38
N GLN A 147 31.47 11.38 -26.46
CA GLN A 147 32.65 12.18 -26.80
C GLN A 147 33.71 11.34 -27.53
N ALA A 148 33.98 10.12 -27.07
CA ALA A 148 34.93 9.22 -27.71
C ALA A 148 34.52 8.91 -29.16
N CYS A 149 33.23 8.63 -29.41
CA CYS A 149 32.70 8.35 -30.74
C CYS A 149 32.95 9.51 -31.73
N ILE A 150 32.75 10.76 -31.28
CA ILE A 150 33.00 11.97 -32.08
C ILE A 150 34.50 12.13 -32.38
N THR A 151 35.35 12.04 -31.35
CA THR A 151 36.80 12.22 -31.49
C THR A 151 37.40 11.15 -32.40
N LEU A 152 37.00 9.87 -32.26
CA LEU A 152 37.45 8.78 -33.14
C LEU A 152 37.13 9.07 -34.62
N GLN A 153 35.94 9.60 -34.89
CA GLN A 153 35.54 9.97 -36.25
C GLN A 153 36.36 11.14 -36.81
N GLN A 154 36.60 12.17 -36.00
CA GLN A 154 37.41 13.34 -36.39
C GLN A 154 38.86 12.97 -36.74
N HIS A 155 39.40 11.93 -36.09
CA HIS A 155 40.77 11.45 -36.32
C HIS A 155 40.86 10.25 -37.28
N GLY A 156 39.79 9.94 -38.04
CA GLY A 156 39.82 8.93 -39.11
C GLY A 156 39.76 7.46 -38.64
N MET A 157 39.49 7.20 -37.36
CA MET A 157 39.37 5.85 -36.80
C MET A 157 37.93 5.32 -36.95
N VAL A 158 37.47 5.22 -38.20
CA VAL A 158 36.04 5.00 -38.55
C VAL A 158 35.49 3.70 -37.97
N ALA A 159 36.22 2.59 -38.09
CA ALA A 159 35.78 1.30 -37.55
C ALA A 159 35.58 1.34 -36.01
N PHE A 160 36.49 2.01 -35.29
CA PHE A 160 36.36 2.16 -33.84
C PHE A 160 35.20 3.08 -33.46
N SER A 161 34.89 4.09 -34.28
CA SER A 161 33.74 4.96 -34.05
C SER A 161 32.43 4.18 -34.08
N TRP A 162 32.24 3.24 -35.02
CA TRP A 162 31.04 2.39 -35.08
C TRP A 162 30.94 1.40 -33.92
N GLN A 163 32.06 0.77 -33.55
CA GLN A 163 32.10 -0.14 -32.39
C GLN A 163 31.86 0.61 -31.07
N CYS A 164 32.37 1.84 -30.93
CA CYS A 164 32.09 2.72 -29.80
C CYS A 164 30.61 3.14 -29.75
N ARG A 165 30.01 3.46 -30.90
CA ARG A 165 28.59 3.81 -31.02
C ARG A 165 27.68 2.65 -30.59
N LEU A 166 28.10 1.41 -30.83
CA LEU A 166 27.39 0.23 -30.36
C LEU A 166 27.35 0.14 -28.82
N SER A 167 28.48 0.37 -28.14
CA SER A 167 28.54 0.48 -26.68
C SER A 167 27.69 1.65 -26.15
N LEU A 168 27.71 2.80 -26.83
CA LEU A 168 26.87 3.97 -26.51
C LEU A 168 25.37 3.62 -26.56
N ALA A 169 24.94 2.92 -27.62
CA ALA A 169 23.57 2.45 -27.76
C ALA A 169 23.18 1.56 -26.57
N TYR A 170 24.07 0.65 -26.15
CA TYR A 170 23.81 -0.20 -24.99
C TYR A 170 23.70 0.60 -23.69
N GLY A 171 24.53 1.64 -23.50
CA GLY A 171 24.39 2.59 -22.39
C GLY A 171 23.00 3.23 -22.34
N HIS A 172 22.51 3.74 -23.48
CA HIS A 172 21.16 4.30 -23.58
C HIS A 172 20.05 3.29 -23.21
N ILE A 173 20.21 2.01 -23.60
CA ILE A 173 19.27 0.92 -23.22
C ILE A 173 19.23 0.72 -21.70
N LEU A 174 20.39 0.79 -21.02
CA LEU A 174 20.48 0.57 -19.57
C LEU A 174 19.73 1.65 -18.78
N VAL A 175 19.78 2.90 -19.24
CA VAL A 175 19.08 4.05 -18.62
C VAL A 175 17.66 4.27 -19.15
N GLY A 176 17.19 3.45 -20.10
CA GLY A 176 15.83 3.50 -20.64
C GLY A 176 15.59 4.57 -21.71
N GLN A 177 16.64 5.09 -22.34
CA GLN A 177 16.56 6.04 -23.46
C GLN A 177 16.43 5.28 -24.80
N PHE A 178 15.32 4.55 -24.95
CA PHE A 178 15.16 3.58 -26.03
C PHE A 178 15.17 4.20 -27.43
N GLU A 179 14.53 5.35 -27.63
CA GLU A 179 14.51 6.03 -28.94
C GLU A 179 15.93 6.39 -29.43
N LEU A 180 16.75 6.96 -28.53
CA LEU A 180 18.15 7.25 -28.83
C LEU A 180 18.94 5.98 -29.10
N ALA A 181 18.70 4.91 -28.34
CA ALA A 181 19.36 3.63 -28.55
C ALA A 181 19.03 3.04 -29.94
N GLU A 182 17.76 3.05 -30.35
CA GLU A 182 17.35 2.55 -31.67
C GLU A 182 17.98 3.37 -32.81
N GLU A 183 18.01 4.71 -32.69
CA GLU A 183 18.69 5.57 -33.68
C GLU A 183 20.17 5.19 -33.84
N GLN A 184 20.87 4.93 -32.72
CA GLN A 184 22.26 4.50 -32.77
C GLN A 184 22.40 3.11 -33.41
N LEU A 185 21.53 2.15 -33.05
CA LEU A 185 21.57 0.79 -33.55
C LEU A 185 21.27 0.71 -35.06
N ASP A 186 20.35 1.52 -35.57
CA ASP A 186 20.04 1.58 -37.00
C ASP A 186 21.25 2.01 -37.83
N ARG A 187 21.99 3.02 -37.36
CA ARG A 187 23.22 3.48 -38.03
C ARG A 187 24.32 2.44 -37.95
N CYS A 188 24.48 1.80 -36.79
CA CYS A 188 25.45 0.72 -36.62
C CYS A 188 25.14 -0.48 -37.53
N GLU A 189 23.88 -0.91 -37.64
CA GLU A 189 23.47 -2.01 -38.52
C GLU A 189 23.82 -1.72 -39.98
N GLN A 190 23.51 -0.52 -40.49
CA GLN A 190 23.85 -0.12 -41.86
C GLN A 190 25.37 -0.16 -42.11
N ALA A 191 26.16 0.35 -41.17
CA ALA A 191 27.61 0.36 -41.26
C ALA A 191 28.20 -1.06 -41.24
N PHE A 192 27.80 -1.91 -40.29
CA PHE A 192 28.33 -3.27 -40.17
C PHE A 192 27.93 -4.17 -41.34
N VAL A 193 26.75 -3.95 -41.94
CA VAL A 193 26.37 -4.64 -43.18
C VAL A 193 27.24 -4.18 -44.36
N HIS A 194 27.55 -2.89 -44.46
CA HIS A 194 28.42 -2.35 -45.52
C HIS A 194 29.86 -2.85 -45.39
N ASP A 195 30.38 -2.89 -44.16
CA ASP A 195 31.76 -3.28 -43.84
C ASP A 195 31.96 -4.81 -43.72
N GLU A 196 30.91 -5.61 -43.93
CA GLU A 196 30.88 -7.08 -43.75
C GLU A 196 31.28 -7.55 -42.32
N ASP A 197 31.09 -6.70 -41.31
CA ASP A 197 31.41 -6.99 -39.90
C ASP A 197 30.28 -7.80 -39.22
N SER A 198 30.28 -9.11 -39.51
CA SER A 198 29.27 -10.04 -39.01
C SER A 198 29.25 -10.17 -37.47
N TYR A 199 30.39 -9.96 -36.80
CA TYR A 199 30.51 -10.06 -35.34
C TYR A 199 29.75 -8.94 -34.63
N HIS A 200 30.02 -7.68 -35.00
CA HIS A 200 29.33 -6.54 -34.38
C HIS A 200 27.88 -6.42 -34.84
N LEU A 201 27.53 -6.92 -36.02
CA LEU A 201 26.15 -7.04 -36.48
C LEU A 201 25.31 -7.93 -35.56
N VAL A 202 25.84 -9.08 -35.11
CA VAL A 202 25.16 -9.94 -34.12
C VAL A 202 24.95 -9.20 -32.81
N ILE A 203 25.97 -8.50 -32.29
CA ILE A 203 25.86 -7.72 -31.05
C ILE A 203 24.81 -6.61 -31.19
N CYS A 204 24.74 -5.93 -32.34
CA CYS A 204 23.71 -4.95 -32.67
C CYS A 204 22.30 -5.54 -32.54
N HIS A 205 22.05 -6.72 -33.12
CA HIS A 205 20.77 -7.41 -32.99
C HIS A 205 20.47 -7.86 -31.54
N LEU A 206 21.48 -8.31 -30.79
CA LEU A 206 21.32 -8.68 -29.37
C LEU A 206 21.00 -7.46 -28.49
N HIS A 207 21.61 -6.30 -28.73
CA HIS A 207 21.29 -5.06 -28.03
C HIS A 207 19.88 -4.58 -28.39
N ARG A 208 19.50 -4.62 -29.68
CA ARG A 208 18.14 -4.28 -30.11
C ARG A 208 17.08 -5.19 -29.48
N SER A 209 17.33 -6.49 -29.41
CA SER A 209 16.47 -7.43 -28.68
C SER A 209 16.35 -7.05 -27.19
N SER A 210 17.46 -6.71 -26.54
CA SER A 210 17.46 -6.27 -25.13
C SER A 210 16.66 -4.98 -24.93
N SER A 211 16.76 -4.02 -25.85
CA SER A 211 15.97 -2.79 -25.91
C SER A 211 14.47 -3.10 -25.96
N TYR A 212 14.03 -3.88 -26.94
CA TYR A 212 12.63 -4.25 -27.09
C TYR A 212 12.09 -5.07 -25.91
N ARG A 213 12.88 -6.01 -25.38
CA ARG A 213 12.49 -6.80 -24.20
C ARG A 213 12.28 -5.93 -22.96
N ARG A 214 13.12 -4.92 -22.72
CA ARG A 214 12.96 -3.96 -21.62
C ARG A 214 11.69 -3.12 -21.77
N GLN A 215 11.30 -2.83 -23.00
CA GLN A 215 10.03 -2.19 -23.38
C GLN A 215 8.84 -3.17 -23.42
N LYS A 216 9.05 -4.47 -23.17
CA LYS A 216 8.04 -5.55 -23.29
C LYS A 216 7.50 -5.77 -24.71
N LEU A 217 8.24 -5.34 -25.74
CA LEU A 217 7.96 -5.59 -27.16
C LEU A 217 8.54 -6.93 -27.61
N TYR A 218 8.08 -8.02 -27.00
CA TYR A 218 8.65 -9.36 -27.20
C TYR A 218 8.67 -9.87 -28.66
N PRO A 219 7.63 -9.66 -29.50
CA PRO A 219 7.69 -10.08 -30.90
C PRO A 219 8.83 -9.42 -31.69
N ALA A 220 9.07 -8.13 -31.45
CA ALA A 220 10.17 -7.39 -32.05
C ALA A 220 11.53 -7.87 -31.51
N ALA A 221 11.61 -8.19 -30.21
CA ALA A 221 12.80 -8.77 -29.60
C ALA A 221 13.16 -10.12 -30.24
N ILE A 222 12.19 -11.04 -30.35
CA ILE A 222 12.36 -12.37 -30.97
C ILE A 222 12.77 -12.23 -32.44
N THR A 223 12.18 -11.30 -33.19
CA THR A 223 12.56 -11.02 -34.58
C THR A 223 14.04 -10.61 -34.68
N SER A 224 14.50 -9.76 -33.76
CA SER A 224 15.92 -9.36 -33.69
C SER A 224 16.83 -10.53 -33.32
N LEU A 225 16.40 -11.41 -32.40
CA LEU A 225 17.13 -12.63 -32.06
C LEU A 225 17.23 -13.62 -33.23
N HIS A 226 16.19 -13.73 -34.06
CA HIS A 226 16.26 -14.55 -35.27
C HIS A 226 17.28 -14.00 -36.28
N LYS A 227 17.34 -12.67 -36.48
CA LYS A 227 18.39 -12.07 -37.32
C LYS A 227 19.79 -12.40 -36.80
N ALA A 228 20.02 -12.28 -35.49
CA ALA A 228 21.28 -12.69 -34.85
C ALA A 228 21.60 -14.18 -35.06
N SER A 229 20.57 -15.05 -34.97
CA SER A 229 20.73 -16.50 -35.16
C SER A 229 21.15 -16.86 -36.58
N GLU A 230 20.59 -16.22 -37.61
CA GLU A 230 20.96 -16.50 -39.01
C GLU A 230 22.42 -16.17 -39.29
N VAL A 231 22.95 -15.06 -38.74
CA VAL A 231 24.37 -14.71 -38.88
C VAL A 231 25.26 -15.73 -38.16
N LEU A 232 24.87 -16.16 -36.95
CA LEU A 232 25.65 -17.14 -36.16
C LEU A 232 25.66 -18.57 -36.75
N LYS A 233 24.70 -18.93 -37.63
CA LYS A 233 24.77 -20.21 -38.36
C LYS A 233 25.95 -20.28 -39.31
N VAL A 234 26.37 -19.14 -39.86
CA VAL A 234 27.49 -19.03 -40.79
C VAL A 234 28.81 -18.90 -40.04
N GLN A 235 28.82 -18.18 -38.91
CA GLN A 235 30.01 -17.94 -38.10
C GLN A 235 29.76 -18.35 -36.64
N SER A 236 30.24 -19.54 -36.26
CA SER A 236 30.03 -20.08 -34.92
C SER A 236 30.83 -19.30 -33.86
N ASN A 237 30.12 -18.66 -32.94
CA ASN A 237 30.71 -17.99 -31.76
C ASN A 237 29.96 -18.45 -30.49
N PRO A 238 30.60 -19.25 -29.61
CA PRO A 238 29.91 -19.83 -28.45
C PRO A 238 29.44 -18.78 -27.43
N ILE A 239 30.17 -17.66 -27.26
CA ILE A 239 29.78 -16.59 -26.33
C ILE A 239 28.54 -15.83 -26.84
N LEU A 240 28.53 -15.45 -28.12
CA LEU A 240 27.38 -14.77 -28.72
C LEU A 240 26.15 -15.69 -28.81
N LEU A 241 26.37 -16.98 -29.09
CA LEU A 241 25.32 -18.00 -29.03
C LEU A 241 24.74 -18.15 -27.62
N ALA A 242 25.59 -18.13 -26.59
CA ALA A 242 25.15 -18.15 -25.20
C ALA A 242 24.34 -16.90 -24.82
N LYS A 243 24.79 -15.70 -25.24
CA LYS A 243 24.03 -14.44 -25.06
C LYS A 243 22.67 -14.51 -25.77
N LEU A 244 22.61 -15.04 -26.99
CA LEU A 244 21.37 -15.26 -27.74
C LEU A 244 20.43 -16.22 -27.00
N ASN A 245 20.93 -17.37 -26.56
CA ASN A 245 20.16 -18.36 -25.81
C ASN A 245 19.59 -17.78 -24.50
N ALA A 246 20.38 -17.03 -23.75
CA ALA A 246 19.92 -16.37 -22.52
C ALA A 246 18.80 -15.34 -22.79
N GLN A 247 18.90 -14.57 -23.88
CA GLN A 247 17.84 -13.61 -24.23
C GLN A 247 16.56 -14.29 -24.75
N LEU A 248 16.70 -15.36 -25.54
CA LEU A 248 15.57 -16.20 -25.94
C LEU A 248 14.88 -16.81 -24.72
N ALA A 249 15.65 -17.30 -23.75
CA ALA A 249 15.12 -17.85 -22.50
C ALA A 249 14.20 -16.86 -21.77
N TYR A 250 14.60 -15.59 -21.70
CA TYR A 250 13.74 -14.54 -21.13
C TYR A 250 12.48 -14.26 -21.96
N CYS A 251 12.54 -14.39 -23.29
CA CYS A 251 11.36 -14.22 -24.14
C CYS A 251 10.39 -15.40 -23.96
N GLU A 252 10.89 -16.64 -23.95
CA GLU A 252 10.09 -17.83 -23.67
C GLU A 252 9.44 -17.75 -22.29
N PHE A 253 10.21 -17.35 -21.30
CA PHE A 253 9.74 -17.22 -19.92
C PHE A 253 8.69 -16.13 -19.73
N LEU A 254 8.96 -14.90 -20.21
CA LEU A 254 8.16 -13.73 -19.85
C LEU A 254 7.03 -13.42 -20.84
N TYR A 255 7.02 -14.03 -22.02
CA TYR A 255 6.02 -13.77 -23.06
C TYR A 255 5.24 -15.02 -23.47
N ASN A 256 5.92 -16.12 -23.80
CA ASN A 256 5.25 -17.37 -24.19
C ASN A 256 4.80 -18.20 -22.98
N SER A 257 5.27 -17.86 -21.78
CA SER A 257 5.08 -18.63 -20.55
C SER A 257 5.56 -20.09 -20.66
N ASP A 258 6.49 -20.39 -21.59
CA ASP A 258 7.10 -21.71 -21.72
C ASP A 258 8.30 -21.84 -20.77
N HIS A 259 8.00 -22.25 -19.55
CA HIS A 259 9.00 -22.38 -18.49
C HIS A 259 10.04 -23.48 -18.80
N TRP A 260 9.69 -24.53 -19.54
CA TRP A 260 10.61 -25.63 -19.84
C TRP A 260 11.60 -25.25 -20.94
N ALA A 261 11.13 -24.60 -22.00
CA ALA A 261 12.01 -24.04 -23.02
C ALA A 261 12.96 -23.00 -22.42
N ALA A 262 12.46 -22.12 -21.54
CA ALA A 262 13.28 -21.14 -20.85
C ALA A 262 14.38 -21.78 -19.98
N GLU A 263 14.05 -22.80 -19.17
CA GLU A 263 15.03 -23.49 -18.34
C GLU A 263 16.14 -24.12 -19.18
N ARG A 264 15.77 -24.86 -20.23
CA ARG A 264 16.74 -25.51 -21.12
C ARG A 264 17.68 -24.49 -21.75
N LEU A 265 17.15 -23.38 -22.22
CA LEU A 265 17.94 -22.31 -22.85
C LEU A 265 18.89 -21.64 -21.83
N PHE A 266 18.43 -21.33 -20.61
CA PHE A 266 19.31 -20.78 -19.58
C PHE A 266 20.40 -21.76 -19.16
N MET A 267 20.08 -23.05 -18.98
CA MET A 267 21.08 -24.07 -18.65
C MET A 267 22.12 -24.24 -19.75
N THR A 268 21.68 -24.20 -21.01
CA THR A 268 22.58 -24.26 -22.18
C THR A 268 23.51 -23.06 -22.22
N ALA A 269 22.96 -21.85 -22.05
CA ALA A 269 23.76 -20.62 -22.01
C ALA A 269 24.74 -20.62 -20.82
N ALA A 270 24.30 -21.04 -19.63
CA ALA A 270 25.15 -21.12 -18.45
C ALA A 270 26.34 -22.08 -18.65
N ALA A 271 26.10 -23.26 -19.23
CA ALA A 271 27.15 -24.22 -19.53
C ALA A 271 28.15 -23.70 -20.58
N GLN A 272 27.66 -22.96 -21.60
CA GLN A 272 28.51 -22.33 -22.60
C GLN A 272 29.40 -21.24 -21.99
N PHE A 273 28.88 -20.39 -21.11
CA PHE A 273 29.68 -19.38 -20.42
C PHE A 273 30.69 -19.99 -19.43
N ASP A 274 30.31 -21.07 -18.76
CA ASP A 274 31.20 -21.82 -17.84
C ASP A 274 32.38 -22.42 -18.60
N ALA A 275 32.12 -23.06 -19.75
CA ALA A 275 33.15 -23.62 -20.63
C ALA A 275 34.11 -22.56 -21.19
N CYS A 276 33.67 -21.30 -21.30
CA CYS A 276 34.50 -20.17 -21.74
C CYS A 276 35.15 -19.41 -20.57
N GLU A 277 34.97 -19.85 -19.32
CA GLU A 277 35.43 -19.16 -18.09
C GLU A 277 34.92 -17.71 -17.95
N VAL A 278 33.67 -17.43 -18.34
CA VAL A 278 33.06 -16.08 -18.28
C VAL A 278 32.04 -15.99 -17.13
N GLU A 279 32.56 -15.79 -15.91
CA GLU A 279 31.78 -15.91 -14.66
C GLU A 279 30.58 -14.98 -14.54
N LEU A 280 30.70 -13.71 -14.92
CA LEU A 280 29.61 -12.73 -14.77
C LEU A 280 28.41 -13.04 -15.68
N TRP A 281 28.64 -13.52 -16.89
CA TRP A 281 27.57 -13.96 -17.80
C TRP A 281 26.99 -15.32 -17.39
N HIS A 282 27.82 -16.21 -16.84
CA HIS A 282 27.33 -17.42 -16.19
C HIS A 282 26.37 -17.09 -15.04
N ALA A 283 26.77 -16.16 -14.16
CA ALA A 283 25.93 -15.67 -13.07
C ALA A 283 24.63 -15.02 -13.56
N PHE A 284 24.66 -14.24 -14.65
CA PHE A 284 23.45 -13.70 -15.27
C PHE A 284 22.45 -14.81 -15.65
N CYS A 285 22.91 -15.91 -16.24
CA CYS A 285 22.05 -17.04 -16.58
C CYS A 285 21.50 -17.76 -15.34
N LEU A 286 22.33 -17.95 -14.31
CA LEU A 286 21.88 -18.50 -13.04
C LEU A 286 20.83 -17.62 -12.36
N ASN A 287 20.95 -16.29 -12.45
CA ASN A 287 19.94 -15.38 -11.92
C ASN A 287 18.61 -15.48 -12.70
N GLY A 288 18.67 -15.67 -14.02
CA GLY A 288 17.50 -16.00 -14.84
C GLY A 288 16.80 -17.29 -14.41
N LEU A 289 17.58 -18.34 -14.07
CA LEU A 289 17.05 -19.58 -13.51
C LEU A 289 16.44 -19.38 -12.12
N VAL A 290 17.05 -18.56 -11.26
CA VAL A 290 16.47 -18.19 -9.95
C VAL A 290 15.10 -17.56 -10.15
N GLN A 291 14.97 -16.59 -11.06
CA GLN A 291 13.70 -15.92 -11.33
C GLN A 291 12.65 -16.92 -11.87
N LEU A 292 13.06 -17.82 -12.77
CA LEU A 292 12.21 -18.88 -13.29
C LEU A 292 11.74 -19.85 -12.19
N PHE A 293 12.65 -20.30 -11.34
CA PHE A 293 12.36 -21.23 -10.25
C PHE A 293 11.51 -20.59 -9.16
N ASN A 294 11.73 -19.32 -8.84
CA ASN A 294 10.85 -18.54 -7.98
C ASN A 294 9.41 -18.51 -8.54
N ASN A 295 9.24 -18.30 -9.85
CA ASN A 295 7.92 -18.23 -10.48
C ASN A 295 7.23 -19.59 -10.69
N THR A 296 8.01 -20.68 -10.84
CA THR A 296 7.46 -22.04 -10.98
C THR A 296 7.30 -22.78 -9.66
N GLY A 297 7.82 -22.21 -8.55
CA GLY A 297 7.72 -22.80 -7.22
C GLY A 297 8.88 -23.72 -6.83
N ARG A 298 9.98 -23.76 -7.59
CA ARG A 298 11.18 -24.56 -7.28
C ARG A 298 12.11 -23.82 -6.29
N LEU A 299 11.58 -23.48 -5.11
CA LEU A 299 12.21 -22.56 -4.17
C LEU A 299 13.54 -23.06 -3.59
N THR A 300 13.70 -24.37 -3.42
CA THR A 300 14.95 -24.98 -2.92
C THR A 300 16.09 -24.77 -3.91
N GLU A 301 15.84 -25.00 -5.19
CA GLU A 301 16.81 -24.83 -6.26
C GLU A 301 17.17 -23.35 -6.44
N ALA A 302 16.17 -22.47 -6.39
CA ALA A 302 16.39 -21.03 -6.37
C ALA A 302 17.30 -20.60 -5.20
N ASN A 303 17.11 -21.15 -3.99
CA ASN A 303 17.95 -20.84 -2.82
C ASN A 303 19.40 -21.26 -3.01
N GLN A 304 19.64 -22.45 -3.57
CA GLN A 304 20.99 -22.95 -3.83
C GLN A 304 21.73 -22.06 -4.82
N LEU A 305 21.05 -21.65 -5.90
CA LEU A 305 21.60 -20.75 -6.88
C LEU A 305 21.86 -19.35 -6.30
N LEU A 306 20.95 -18.80 -5.48
CA LEU A 306 21.15 -17.51 -4.81
C LEU A 306 22.40 -17.50 -3.92
N LEU A 307 22.65 -18.57 -3.16
CA LEU A 307 23.85 -18.66 -2.33
C LEU A 307 25.14 -18.68 -3.18
N ARG A 308 25.12 -19.38 -4.31
CA ARG A 308 26.24 -19.39 -5.27
C ARG A 308 26.46 -18.03 -5.91
N LEU A 309 25.38 -17.37 -6.33
CA LEU A 309 25.41 -16.04 -6.94
C LEU A 309 25.99 -14.99 -6.01
N LYS A 310 25.68 -15.07 -4.71
CA LYS A 310 26.23 -14.15 -3.71
C LYS A 310 27.75 -14.18 -3.71
N THR A 311 28.36 -15.35 -3.68
CA THR A 311 29.83 -15.49 -3.71
C THR A 311 30.44 -14.87 -4.95
N ILE A 312 29.79 -15.03 -6.11
CA ILE A 312 30.24 -14.40 -7.35
C ILE A 312 30.10 -12.88 -7.24
N TYR A 313 28.92 -12.36 -6.94
CA TYR A 313 28.67 -10.92 -6.90
C TYR A 313 29.40 -10.16 -5.78
N ASP A 314 29.80 -10.83 -4.70
CA ASP A 314 30.63 -10.23 -3.64
C ASP A 314 32.08 -10.02 -4.14
N CYS A 315 32.55 -10.79 -5.12
CA CYS A 315 33.86 -10.62 -5.75
C CYS A 315 33.89 -9.49 -6.80
N TYR A 316 32.73 -9.08 -7.34
CA TYR A 316 32.64 -8.05 -8.38
C TYR A 316 31.96 -6.78 -7.84
N ALA A 317 32.60 -5.62 -7.95
CA ALA A 317 32.08 -4.34 -7.48
C ALA A 317 30.99 -3.73 -8.40
N VAL A 318 30.03 -4.53 -8.87
CA VAL A 318 28.99 -4.13 -9.84
C VAL A 318 27.65 -3.94 -9.14
N LEU A 319 27.24 -2.69 -8.92
CA LEU A 319 26.04 -2.36 -8.15
C LEU A 319 24.74 -2.91 -8.75
N GLY A 320 24.64 -2.97 -10.08
CA GLY A 320 23.44 -3.45 -10.78
C GLY A 320 23.15 -4.92 -10.48
N LEU A 321 24.17 -5.77 -10.53
CA LEU A 321 24.05 -7.20 -10.24
C LEU A 321 23.73 -7.47 -8.77
N GLN A 322 24.36 -6.69 -7.86
CA GLN A 322 24.03 -6.75 -6.43
C GLN A 322 22.59 -6.33 -6.14
N ALA A 323 22.04 -5.38 -6.91
CA ALA A 323 20.65 -4.95 -6.79
C ALA A 323 19.68 -6.03 -7.30
N ASP A 324 19.98 -6.65 -8.46
CA ASP A 324 19.18 -7.76 -9.00
C ASP A 324 19.19 -8.96 -8.05
N HIS A 325 20.35 -9.30 -7.48
CA HIS A 325 20.46 -10.34 -6.46
C HIS A 325 19.59 -10.05 -5.23
N ALA A 326 19.56 -8.79 -4.77
CA ALA A 326 18.72 -8.39 -3.66
C ALA A 326 17.22 -8.54 -3.99
N ILE A 327 16.79 -8.21 -5.22
CA ILE A 327 15.40 -8.43 -5.67
C ILE A 327 15.03 -9.91 -5.54
N GLU A 328 15.87 -10.82 -6.05
CA GLU A 328 15.56 -12.25 -6.03
C GLU A 328 15.62 -12.84 -4.60
N CYS A 329 16.52 -12.36 -3.75
CA CYS A 329 16.50 -12.68 -2.31
C CYS A 329 15.22 -12.21 -1.63
N GLY A 330 14.74 -11.01 -1.97
CA GLY A 330 13.49 -10.46 -1.47
C GLY A 330 12.28 -11.28 -1.91
N ALA A 331 12.22 -11.67 -3.19
CA ALA A 331 11.17 -12.54 -3.71
C ALA A 331 11.13 -13.90 -2.98
N GLN A 332 12.29 -14.51 -2.74
CA GLN A 332 12.39 -15.75 -1.97
C GLN A 332 11.92 -15.59 -0.52
N ALA A 333 12.26 -14.48 0.13
CA ALA A 333 11.80 -14.17 1.48
C ALA A 333 10.27 -14.08 1.53
N LEU A 334 9.63 -13.47 0.53
CA LEU A 334 8.16 -13.43 0.42
C LEU A 334 7.53 -14.83 0.31
N PHE A 335 8.08 -15.72 -0.51
CA PHE A 335 7.54 -17.08 -0.63
C PHE A 335 7.57 -17.84 0.70
N ARG A 336 8.56 -17.54 1.55
CA ARG A 336 8.70 -18.11 2.91
C ARG A 336 7.92 -17.36 3.99
N GLY A 337 7.25 -16.27 3.65
CA GLY A 337 6.47 -15.45 4.59
C GLY A 337 7.31 -14.50 5.45
N ASP A 338 8.58 -14.28 5.12
CA ASP A 338 9.50 -13.37 5.81
C ASP A 338 9.45 -11.97 5.18
N TRP A 339 8.32 -11.30 5.35
CA TRP A 339 8.02 -10.02 4.70
C TRP A 339 8.96 -8.89 5.14
N SER A 340 9.45 -8.89 6.38
CA SER A 340 10.34 -7.84 6.90
C SER A 340 11.72 -7.90 6.23
N ARG A 341 12.26 -9.11 6.06
CA ARG A 341 13.47 -9.32 5.25
C ARG A 341 13.24 -8.98 3.78
N ALA A 342 12.07 -9.34 3.23
CA ALA A 342 11.74 -8.98 1.86
C ALA A 342 11.78 -7.46 1.62
N VAL A 343 11.12 -6.67 2.49
CA VAL A 343 11.16 -5.19 2.45
C VAL A 343 12.60 -4.69 2.52
N THR A 344 13.40 -5.24 3.42
CA THR A 344 14.82 -4.84 3.57
C THR A 344 15.59 -5.05 2.26
N PHE A 345 15.44 -6.21 1.64
CA PHE A 345 16.10 -6.51 0.37
C PHE A 345 15.63 -5.60 -0.77
N PHE A 346 14.32 -5.33 -0.87
CA PHE A 346 13.80 -4.42 -1.89
C PHE A 346 14.26 -2.98 -1.70
N GLN A 347 14.41 -2.52 -0.46
CA GLN A 347 14.99 -1.19 -0.15
C GLN A 347 16.47 -1.09 -0.51
N VAL A 348 17.25 -2.16 -0.26
CA VAL A 348 18.65 -2.25 -0.70
C VAL A 348 18.73 -2.15 -2.22
N ALA A 349 17.90 -2.90 -2.94
CA ALA A 349 17.82 -2.82 -4.39
C ALA A 349 17.43 -1.42 -4.88
N GLU A 350 16.38 -0.81 -4.29
CA GLU A 350 15.94 0.53 -4.66
C GLU A 350 17.06 1.56 -4.47
N THR A 351 17.80 1.47 -3.37
CA THR A 351 18.91 2.39 -3.06
C THR A 351 20.02 2.28 -4.11
N LYS A 352 20.42 1.06 -4.48
CA LYS A 352 21.43 0.84 -5.53
C LYS A 352 20.93 1.32 -6.90
N PHE A 353 19.67 1.05 -7.27
CA PHE A 353 19.12 1.54 -8.53
C PHE A 353 18.98 3.07 -8.58
N LYS A 354 18.72 3.73 -7.45
CA LYS A 354 18.76 5.20 -7.35
C LYS A 354 20.17 5.75 -7.53
N GLN A 355 21.17 5.11 -6.94
CA GLN A 355 22.58 5.48 -7.15
C GLN A 355 22.99 5.37 -8.62
N LEU A 356 22.51 4.32 -9.31
CA LEU A 356 22.71 4.12 -10.75
C LEU A 356 21.81 4.99 -11.65
N ASN A 357 20.93 5.81 -11.06
CA ASN A 357 19.92 6.61 -11.75
C ASN A 357 19.05 5.83 -12.74
N ILE A 358 18.58 4.64 -12.34
CA ILE A 358 17.68 3.79 -13.14
C ILE A 358 16.24 3.89 -12.60
N PRO A 359 15.43 4.87 -13.04
CA PRO A 359 14.11 5.12 -12.47
C PRO A 359 13.15 3.93 -12.64
N TYR A 360 13.27 3.18 -13.75
CA TYR A 360 12.46 2.00 -14.03
C TYR A 360 12.66 0.89 -12.98
N LEU A 361 13.90 0.52 -12.66
CA LEU A 361 14.19 -0.55 -11.69
C LEU A 361 13.92 -0.09 -10.25
N SER A 362 14.14 1.19 -9.93
CA SER A 362 13.68 1.77 -8.66
C SER A 362 12.15 1.69 -8.50
N ALA A 363 11.38 1.93 -9.57
CA ALA A 363 9.93 1.78 -9.53
C ALA A 363 9.50 0.32 -9.32
N MET A 364 10.22 -0.63 -9.94
CA MET A 364 10.03 -2.07 -9.71
C MET A 364 10.28 -2.49 -8.26
N SER A 365 11.34 -1.98 -7.62
CA SER A 365 11.59 -2.25 -6.20
C SER A 365 10.43 -1.79 -5.31
N ASN A 366 9.79 -0.66 -5.63
CA ASN A 366 8.63 -0.16 -4.91
C ASN A 366 7.39 -1.04 -5.11
N LEU A 367 7.19 -1.54 -6.34
CA LEU A 367 6.14 -2.51 -6.64
C LEU A 367 6.27 -3.77 -5.77
N TYR A 368 7.48 -4.35 -5.69
CA TYR A 368 7.72 -5.54 -4.87
C TYR A 368 7.66 -5.27 -3.37
N THR A 369 8.05 -4.07 -2.94
CA THR A 369 7.84 -3.62 -1.56
C THR A 369 6.35 -3.60 -1.22
N GLY A 370 5.49 -3.18 -2.16
CA GLY A 370 4.04 -3.25 -2.01
C GLY A 370 3.53 -4.68 -1.83
N ASP A 371 4.11 -5.66 -2.53
CA ASP A 371 3.75 -7.09 -2.35
C ASP A 371 4.08 -7.58 -0.93
N ALA A 372 5.22 -7.17 -0.40
CA ALA A 372 5.65 -7.49 0.96
C ALA A 372 4.67 -6.94 2.00
N TYR A 373 4.32 -5.66 1.89
CA TYR A 373 3.35 -5.04 2.79
C TYR A 373 1.96 -5.67 2.67
N TRP A 374 1.53 -6.02 1.47
CA TRP A 374 0.28 -6.73 1.27
C TRP A 374 0.26 -8.09 1.97
N GLN A 375 1.35 -8.88 1.85
CA GLN A 375 1.45 -10.18 2.52
C GLN A 375 1.47 -10.05 4.05
N ALA A 376 2.07 -8.97 4.57
CA ALA A 376 2.04 -8.62 5.98
C ALA A 376 0.68 -8.10 6.48
N ASN A 377 -0.31 -7.99 5.58
CA ASN A 377 -1.61 -7.36 5.80
C ASN A 377 -1.56 -5.86 6.19
N ASN A 378 -0.45 -5.17 5.87
CA ASN A 378 -0.35 -3.72 5.99
C ASN A 378 -0.84 -3.05 4.69
N TYR A 379 -2.17 -2.98 4.57
CA TYR A 379 -2.81 -2.59 3.31
C TYR A 379 -2.57 -1.13 2.91
N LEU A 380 -2.45 -0.20 3.86
CA LEU A 380 -2.17 1.20 3.52
C LEU A 380 -0.76 1.39 2.97
N ARG A 381 0.25 0.76 3.57
CA ARG A 381 1.61 0.79 3.02
C ARG A 381 1.67 0.11 1.65
N ALA A 382 0.94 -0.98 1.46
CA ALA A 382 0.83 -1.64 0.16
C ALA A 382 0.23 -0.71 -0.91
N LEU A 383 -0.91 -0.07 -0.62
CA LEU A 383 -1.53 0.90 -1.53
C LEU A 383 -0.58 2.06 -1.87
N SER A 384 0.08 2.64 -0.86
CA SER A 384 1.04 3.74 -1.05
C SER A 384 2.21 3.34 -1.96
N ALA A 385 2.80 2.16 -1.72
CA ALA A 385 3.88 1.63 -2.53
C ALA A 385 3.47 1.39 -3.99
N TYR A 386 2.29 0.80 -4.22
CA TYR A 386 1.75 0.57 -5.56
C TYR A 386 1.39 1.88 -6.28
N GLU A 387 0.77 2.84 -5.60
CA GLU A 387 0.44 4.14 -6.18
C GLU A 387 1.69 4.95 -6.53
N ASN A 388 2.76 4.84 -5.73
CA ASN A 388 4.06 5.42 -6.05
C ASN A 388 4.69 4.77 -7.28
N ALA A 389 4.69 3.43 -7.36
CA ALA A 389 5.16 2.71 -8.53
C ALA A 389 4.38 3.08 -9.79
N LEU A 390 3.03 3.11 -9.71
CA LEU A 390 2.14 3.51 -10.79
C LEU A 390 2.49 4.89 -11.35
N ARG A 391 2.63 5.91 -10.49
CA ARG A 391 3.03 7.27 -10.92
C ARG A 391 4.38 7.30 -11.62
N LYS A 392 5.34 6.50 -11.17
CA LYS A 392 6.65 6.40 -11.84
C LYS A 392 6.52 5.74 -13.22
N PHE A 393 5.70 4.69 -13.35
CA PHE A 393 5.48 4.03 -14.63
C PHE A 393 4.65 4.85 -15.63
N GLU A 394 3.70 5.66 -15.15
CA GLU A 394 2.98 6.65 -15.97
C GLU A 394 3.93 7.69 -16.57
N LYS A 395 4.87 8.21 -15.77
CA LYS A 395 5.91 9.13 -16.28
C LYS A 395 6.84 8.47 -17.30
N LEU A 396 7.06 7.17 -17.17
CA LEU A 396 7.85 6.37 -18.10
C LEU A 396 7.03 5.86 -19.30
N GLN A 397 5.73 6.19 -19.37
CA GLN A 397 4.79 5.74 -20.40
C GLN A 397 4.81 4.22 -20.63
N ASN A 398 4.94 3.45 -19.55
CA ASN A 398 5.02 1.98 -19.62
C ASN A 398 3.66 1.34 -19.32
N GLU A 399 2.80 1.23 -20.35
CA GLU A 399 1.44 0.70 -20.25
C GLU A 399 1.34 -0.68 -19.59
N TRP A 400 2.31 -1.56 -19.85
CA TRP A 400 2.36 -2.87 -19.21
C TRP A 400 2.48 -2.78 -17.70
N ARG A 401 3.44 -2.00 -17.19
CA ARG A 401 3.67 -1.86 -15.76
C ARG A 401 2.54 -1.07 -15.09
N ILE A 402 1.91 -0.16 -15.81
CA ILE A 402 0.68 0.52 -15.39
C ILE A 402 -0.43 -0.51 -15.16
N ALA A 403 -0.71 -1.38 -16.15
CA ALA A 403 -1.72 -2.44 -16.02
C ALA A 403 -1.41 -3.42 -14.86
N GLU A 404 -0.15 -3.83 -14.70
CA GLU A 404 0.29 -4.65 -13.55
C GLU A 404 0.03 -3.97 -12.19
N CYS A 405 0.35 -2.68 -12.06
CA CYS A 405 0.08 -1.93 -10.84
C CYS A 405 -1.42 -1.89 -10.54
N LYS A 406 -2.26 -1.69 -11.57
CA LYS A 406 -3.72 -1.69 -11.43
C LYS A 406 -4.26 -3.04 -10.94
N VAL A 407 -3.73 -4.17 -11.44
CA VAL A 407 -4.07 -5.51 -10.93
C VAL A 407 -3.68 -5.64 -9.45
N ARG A 408 -2.48 -5.21 -9.05
CA ARG A 408 -2.04 -5.28 -7.64
C ARG A 408 -2.82 -4.35 -6.72
N LEU A 409 -3.22 -3.16 -7.19
CA LEU A 409 -4.13 -2.28 -6.47
C LEU A 409 -5.50 -2.94 -6.27
N SER A 410 -6.06 -3.52 -7.33
CA SER A 410 -7.38 -4.20 -7.26
C SER A 410 -7.41 -5.28 -6.19
N LYS A 411 -6.33 -6.05 -6.07
CA LYS A 411 -6.15 -7.08 -5.05
C LYS A 411 -6.30 -6.54 -3.62
N VAL A 412 -5.63 -5.43 -3.31
CA VAL A 412 -5.72 -4.79 -1.99
C VAL A 412 -7.13 -4.26 -1.74
N TRP A 413 -7.76 -3.65 -2.75
CA TRP A 413 -9.13 -3.15 -2.64
C TRP A 413 -10.16 -4.25 -2.41
N ILE A 414 -9.97 -5.44 -2.99
CA ILE A 414 -10.78 -6.62 -2.67
C ILE A 414 -10.62 -6.96 -1.19
N ASP A 415 -9.40 -7.02 -0.67
CA ASP A 415 -9.16 -7.38 0.73
C ASP A 415 -9.79 -6.37 1.70
N LEU A 416 -9.79 -5.08 1.35
CA LEU A 416 -10.44 -3.98 2.07
C LEU A 416 -11.98 -3.89 1.91
N GLN A 417 -12.61 -4.88 1.25
CA GLN A 417 -14.06 -4.90 1.00
C GLN A 417 -14.55 -3.67 0.21
N ARG A 418 -13.82 -3.34 -0.86
CA ARG A 418 -14.13 -2.25 -1.81
C ARG A 418 -14.25 -2.80 -3.24
N PRO A 419 -15.26 -3.64 -3.53
CA PRO A 419 -15.38 -4.32 -4.82
C PRO A 419 -15.52 -3.37 -6.01
N PHE A 420 -16.17 -2.21 -5.84
CA PHE A 420 -16.30 -1.22 -6.90
C PHE A 420 -14.94 -0.64 -7.35
N LEU A 421 -14.08 -0.27 -6.39
CA LEU A 421 -12.75 0.26 -6.69
C LEU A 421 -11.86 -0.82 -7.31
N ALA A 422 -11.93 -2.04 -6.78
CA ALA A 422 -11.23 -3.17 -7.35
C ALA A 422 -11.65 -3.42 -8.80
N GLN A 423 -12.95 -3.42 -9.08
CA GLN A 423 -13.50 -3.65 -10.41
C GLN A 423 -13.02 -2.62 -11.42
N HIS A 424 -12.96 -1.34 -11.04
CA HIS A 424 -12.50 -0.25 -11.91
C HIS A 424 -11.06 -0.48 -12.41
N TYR A 425 -10.11 -0.67 -11.48
CA TYR A 425 -8.71 -0.93 -11.85
C TYR A 425 -8.56 -2.22 -12.64
N LEU A 426 -9.33 -3.25 -12.28
CA LEU A 426 -9.23 -4.57 -12.89
C LEU A 426 -9.74 -4.57 -14.33
N GLN A 427 -10.80 -3.81 -14.64
CA GLN A 427 -11.32 -3.66 -15.99
C GLN A 427 -10.34 -2.96 -16.92
N GLU A 428 -9.70 -1.88 -16.46
CA GLU A 428 -8.69 -1.18 -17.27
C GLU A 428 -7.47 -2.06 -17.56
N ALA A 429 -7.01 -2.85 -16.59
CA ALA A 429 -5.93 -3.79 -16.81
C ALA A 429 -6.33 -4.95 -17.73
N ALA A 430 -7.58 -5.41 -17.66
CA ALA A 430 -8.07 -6.51 -18.48
C ALA A 430 -8.02 -6.19 -19.97
N VAL A 431 -8.51 -5.01 -20.38
CA VAL A 431 -8.47 -4.57 -21.78
C VAL A 431 -7.04 -4.67 -22.34
N PHE A 432 -6.06 -4.15 -21.60
CA PHE A 432 -4.66 -4.20 -22.02
C PHE A 432 -4.12 -5.63 -22.16
N PHE A 433 -4.32 -6.50 -21.15
CA PHE A 433 -3.78 -7.86 -21.20
C PHE A 433 -4.53 -8.79 -22.17
N GLU A 434 -5.78 -8.49 -22.49
CA GLU A 434 -6.54 -9.15 -23.56
C GLU A 434 -5.94 -8.81 -24.92
N ASP A 435 -5.70 -7.52 -25.19
CA ASP A 435 -5.10 -7.04 -26.45
C ASP A 435 -3.69 -7.61 -26.67
N VAL A 436 -2.90 -7.74 -25.61
CA VAL A 436 -1.52 -8.27 -25.66
C VAL A 436 -1.48 -9.81 -25.58
N GLY A 437 -2.61 -10.48 -25.31
CA GLY A 437 -2.71 -11.95 -25.26
C GLY A 437 -1.99 -12.61 -24.08
N GLN A 438 -1.95 -11.98 -22.91
CA GLN A 438 -1.13 -12.42 -21.77
C GLN A 438 -1.88 -13.32 -20.78
N LEU A 439 -1.80 -14.64 -21.00
CA LEU A 439 -2.57 -15.64 -20.26
C LEU A 439 -2.34 -15.61 -18.73
N ASP A 440 -1.10 -15.43 -18.26
CA ASP A 440 -0.80 -15.37 -16.81
C ASP A 440 -1.54 -14.23 -16.10
N TRP A 441 -1.56 -13.05 -16.73
CA TRP A 441 -2.24 -11.87 -16.18
C TRP A 441 -3.76 -12.01 -16.27
N LEU A 442 -4.26 -12.55 -17.39
CA LEU A 442 -5.68 -12.84 -17.56
C LEU A 442 -6.18 -13.86 -16.53
N LEU A 443 -5.39 -14.88 -16.19
CA LEU A 443 -5.69 -15.80 -15.10
C LEU A 443 -5.81 -15.06 -13.76
N ILE A 444 -4.86 -14.19 -13.42
CA ILE A 444 -4.90 -13.40 -12.18
C ILE A 444 -6.18 -12.55 -12.15
N ILE A 445 -6.52 -11.91 -13.27
CA ILE A 445 -7.72 -11.08 -13.42
C ILE A 445 -8.99 -11.89 -13.20
N LEU A 446 -9.14 -13.06 -13.83
CA LEU A 446 -10.31 -13.94 -13.67
C LEU A 446 -10.51 -14.35 -12.21
N ARG A 447 -9.43 -14.63 -11.47
CA ARG A 447 -9.51 -14.96 -10.03
C ARG A 447 -10.01 -13.77 -9.21
N TYR A 448 -9.55 -12.57 -9.50
CA TYR A 448 -9.98 -11.37 -8.79
C TYR A 448 -11.41 -10.97 -9.13
N GLN A 449 -11.84 -11.11 -10.38
CA GLN A 449 -13.25 -10.96 -10.77
C GLN A 449 -14.14 -11.94 -10.01
N ALA A 450 -13.72 -13.20 -9.88
CA ALA A 450 -14.47 -14.20 -9.11
C ALA A 450 -14.61 -13.80 -7.62
N ARG A 451 -13.54 -13.25 -7.00
CA ARG A 451 -13.61 -12.72 -5.63
C ARG A 451 -14.54 -11.51 -5.50
N ILE A 452 -14.58 -10.63 -6.51
CA ILE A 452 -15.52 -9.50 -6.55
C ILE A 452 -16.97 -10.01 -6.61
N PHE A 453 -17.26 -11.06 -7.39
CA PHE A 453 -18.59 -11.67 -7.42
C PHE A 453 -19.03 -12.21 -6.05
N ILE A 454 -18.11 -12.75 -5.25
CA ILE A 454 -18.41 -13.17 -3.86
C ILE A 454 -18.86 -11.97 -3.03
N GLN A 455 -18.14 -10.85 -3.10
CA GLN A 455 -18.45 -9.64 -2.32
C GLN A 455 -19.76 -8.97 -2.74
N ASN A 456 -20.11 -9.07 -4.02
CA ASN A 456 -21.39 -8.58 -4.54
C ASN A 456 -22.55 -9.57 -4.30
N ASN A 457 -22.31 -10.72 -3.65
CA ASN A 457 -23.28 -11.79 -3.46
C ASN A 457 -23.86 -12.37 -4.78
N GLU A 458 -23.06 -12.38 -5.84
CA GLU A 458 -23.42 -12.88 -7.18
C GLU A 458 -23.08 -14.38 -7.33
N GLN A 459 -23.67 -15.22 -6.48
CA GLN A 459 -23.32 -16.65 -6.34
C GLN A 459 -23.31 -17.44 -7.67
N SER A 460 -24.22 -17.13 -8.60
CA SER A 460 -24.34 -17.82 -9.89
C SER A 460 -23.13 -17.64 -10.81
N LYS A 461 -22.34 -16.57 -10.64
CA LYS A 461 -21.16 -16.27 -11.47
C LYS A 461 -19.85 -16.80 -10.89
N VAL A 462 -19.81 -17.10 -9.58
CA VAL A 462 -18.56 -17.46 -8.89
C VAL A 462 -17.99 -18.78 -9.40
N ALA A 463 -18.81 -19.83 -9.45
CA ALA A 463 -18.36 -21.16 -9.85
C ALA A 463 -17.91 -21.21 -11.32
N SER A 464 -18.61 -20.51 -12.23
CA SER A 464 -18.22 -20.46 -13.64
C SER A 464 -16.93 -19.66 -13.86
N ALA A 465 -16.75 -18.55 -13.14
CA ALA A 465 -15.52 -17.76 -13.20
C ALA A 465 -14.29 -18.55 -12.72
N PHE A 466 -14.39 -19.27 -11.59
CA PHE A 466 -13.28 -20.08 -11.09
C PHE A 466 -13.00 -21.31 -11.95
N LYS A 467 -14.00 -21.93 -12.59
CA LYS A 467 -13.78 -23.01 -13.56
C LYS A 467 -12.96 -22.54 -14.75
N ARG A 468 -13.34 -21.40 -15.35
CA ARG A 468 -12.57 -20.78 -16.44
C ARG A 468 -11.15 -20.44 -16.02
N ALA A 469 -10.98 -19.89 -14.81
CA ALA A 469 -9.66 -19.62 -14.25
C ALA A 469 -8.84 -20.91 -14.10
N LEU A 470 -9.45 -22.01 -13.62
CA LEU A 470 -8.75 -23.28 -13.45
C LEU A 470 -8.33 -23.89 -14.79
N GLU A 471 -9.21 -23.90 -15.79
CA GLU A 471 -8.89 -24.33 -17.17
C GLU A 471 -7.73 -23.52 -17.77
N THR A 472 -7.73 -22.21 -17.54
CA THR A 472 -6.63 -21.33 -17.97
C THR A 472 -5.32 -21.66 -17.25
N ALA A 473 -5.37 -21.89 -15.93
CA ALA A 473 -4.19 -22.26 -15.15
C ALA A 473 -3.62 -23.62 -15.56
N GLU A 474 -4.47 -24.59 -15.88
CA GLU A 474 -4.07 -25.92 -16.39
C GLU A 474 -3.44 -25.83 -17.78
N THR A 475 -3.93 -24.92 -18.63
CA THR A 475 -3.34 -24.64 -19.94
C THR A 475 -1.93 -24.05 -19.82
N ILE A 476 -1.71 -23.16 -18.84
CA ILE A 476 -0.38 -22.59 -18.55
C ILE A 476 0.57 -23.65 -17.99
N GLY A 477 0.06 -24.63 -17.23
CA GLY A 477 0.86 -25.74 -16.70
C GLY A 477 1.75 -25.38 -15.50
N ASN A 478 1.56 -24.21 -14.87
CA ASN A 478 2.31 -23.80 -13.68
C ASN A 478 1.64 -24.36 -12.39
N PRO A 479 2.30 -25.27 -11.63
CA PRO A 479 1.70 -25.91 -10.45
C PRO A 479 1.28 -24.92 -9.35
N ALA A 480 2.09 -23.88 -9.12
CA ALA A 480 1.79 -22.86 -8.11
C ALA A 480 0.53 -22.06 -8.47
N GLN A 481 0.35 -21.72 -9.76
CA GLN A 481 -0.85 -21.02 -10.22
C GLN A 481 -2.10 -21.90 -10.17
N ILE A 482 -1.98 -23.18 -10.52
CA ILE A 482 -3.06 -24.17 -10.40
C ILE A 482 -3.47 -24.31 -8.93
N ALA A 483 -2.52 -24.52 -8.02
CA ALA A 483 -2.77 -24.65 -6.59
C ALA A 483 -3.45 -23.39 -6.00
N ARG A 484 -2.98 -22.19 -6.36
CA ARG A 484 -3.59 -20.93 -5.91
C ARG A 484 -5.00 -20.74 -6.43
N THR A 485 -5.28 -21.20 -7.65
CA THR A 485 -6.63 -21.18 -8.23
C THR A 485 -7.56 -22.18 -7.55
N LYS A 486 -7.09 -23.40 -7.28
CA LYS A 486 -7.81 -24.41 -6.51
C LYS A 486 -8.13 -23.94 -5.09
N ARG A 487 -7.15 -23.32 -4.41
CA ARG A 487 -7.33 -22.74 -3.08
C ARG A 487 -8.44 -21.70 -3.06
N LEU A 488 -8.35 -20.68 -3.92
CA LEU A 488 -9.35 -19.62 -3.99
C LEU A 488 -10.74 -20.15 -4.38
N PHE A 489 -10.80 -21.15 -5.26
CA PHE A 489 -12.06 -21.77 -5.62
C PHE A 489 -12.67 -22.56 -4.45
N GLY A 490 -11.87 -23.33 -3.71
CA GLY A 490 -12.31 -24.02 -2.50
C GLY A 490 -12.82 -23.06 -1.43
N GLU A 491 -12.09 -21.98 -1.15
CA GLU A 491 -12.53 -20.92 -0.24
C GLU A 491 -13.88 -20.31 -0.67
N ALA A 492 -14.05 -20.05 -1.96
CA ALA A 492 -15.30 -19.52 -2.49
C ALA A 492 -16.49 -20.49 -2.30
N LEU A 493 -16.26 -21.79 -2.53
CA LEU A 493 -17.27 -22.81 -2.30
C LEU A 493 -17.64 -22.95 -0.82
N CYS A 494 -16.67 -22.78 0.10
CA CYS A 494 -16.96 -22.73 1.55
C CYS A 494 -17.92 -21.61 1.91
N LEU A 495 -17.83 -20.46 1.22
CA LEU A 495 -18.69 -19.29 1.47
C LEU A 495 -20.09 -19.42 0.85
N ILE A 496 -20.24 -20.11 -0.29
CA ILE A 496 -21.52 -20.18 -1.04
C ILE A 496 -22.48 -21.26 -0.51
N GLY A 497 -21.99 -22.33 0.15
CA GLY A 497 -22.83 -23.21 0.97
C GLY A 497 -22.75 -24.72 0.69
N ALA A 498 -23.66 -25.47 1.33
CA ALA A 498 -23.47 -26.88 1.72
C ALA A 498 -23.41 -27.95 0.61
N LYS A 499 -23.87 -27.66 -0.62
CA LYS A 499 -23.95 -28.68 -1.69
C LYS A 499 -22.59 -29.05 -2.29
N ASP A 500 -21.63 -28.14 -2.26
CA ASP A 500 -20.32 -28.32 -2.91
C ASP A 500 -19.17 -28.53 -1.90
N ARG A 501 -19.50 -28.96 -0.68
CA ARG A 501 -18.54 -29.14 0.44
C ARG A 501 -17.44 -30.15 0.13
N VAL A 502 -17.81 -31.30 -0.44
CA VAL A 502 -16.83 -32.34 -0.80
C VAL A 502 -15.87 -31.84 -1.88
N GLN A 503 -16.37 -31.03 -2.82
CA GLN A 503 -15.53 -30.43 -3.85
C GLN A 503 -14.58 -29.38 -3.25
N SER A 504 -15.07 -28.52 -2.37
CA SER A 504 -14.24 -27.54 -1.67
C SER A 504 -13.08 -28.20 -0.91
N GLU A 505 -13.39 -29.21 -0.10
CA GLU A 505 -12.40 -29.96 0.68
C GLU A 505 -11.30 -30.55 -0.22
N LYS A 506 -11.69 -31.26 -1.29
CA LYS A 506 -10.75 -31.82 -2.27
C LYS A 506 -9.85 -30.78 -2.92
N LEU A 507 -10.41 -29.62 -3.28
CA LEU A 507 -9.65 -28.53 -3.90
C LEU A 507 -8.63 -27.94 -2.92
N LEU A 508 -9.02 -27.74 -1.67
CA LEU A 508 -8.16 -27.18 -0.62
C LEU A 508 -7.06 -28.16 -0.20
N GLU A 509 -7.38 -29.45 -0.03
CA GLU A 509 -6.38 -30.49 0.29
C GLU A 509 -5.36 -30.64 -0.84
N ALA A 510 -5.81 -30.68 -2.10
CA ALA A 510 -4.92 -30.72 -3.25
C ALA A 510 -4.03 -29.48 -3.34
N ALA A 511 -4.58 -28.29 -3.08
CA ALA A 511 -3.78 -27.06 -3.06
C ALA A 511 -2.77 -27.05 -1.91
N ALA A 512 -3.16 -27.45 -0.71
CA ALA A 512 -2.27 -27.54 0.46
C ALA A 512 -1.09 -28.46 0.18
N ALA A 513 -1.34 -29.69 -0.31
CA ALA A 513 -0.30 -30.65 -0.65
C ALA A 513 0.72 -30.07 -1.65
N THR A 514 0.24 -29.43 -2.72
CA THR A 514 1.12 -28.78 -3.69
C THR A 514 1.93 -27.64 -3.07
N PHE A 515 1.34 -26.82 -2.19
CA PHE A 515 2.10 -25.76 -1.51
C PHE A 515 3.14 -26.29 -0.52
N THR A 516 2.87 -27.40 0.17
CA THR A 516 3.83 -28.09 1.03
C THR A 516 5.01 -28.60 0.20
N GLU A 517 4.74 -29.26 -0.94
CA GLU A 517 5.78 -29.76 -1.86
C GLU A 517 6.67 -28.63 -2.41
N ILE A 518 6.07 -27.49 -2.73
CA ILE A 518 6.74 -26.28 -3.25
C ILE A 518 7.49 -25.51 -2.15
N GLY A 519 6.99 -25.53 -0.92
CA GLY A 519 7.50 -24.72 0.20
C GLY A 519 6.88 -23.32 0.33
N MET A 520 5.66 -23.11 -0.19
CA MET A 520 4.92 -21.84 -0.07
C MET A 520 4.10 -21.78 1.24
N LEU A 521 4.79 -21.56 2.36
CA LEU A 521 4.25 -21.68 3.71
C LEU A 521 3.02 -20.80 3.98
N VAL A 522 2.97 -19.59 3.42
CA VAL A 522 1.85 -18.67 3.62
C VAL A 522 0.58 -19.16 2.91
N GLU A 523 0.72 -19.65 1.68
CA GLU A 523 -0.42 -20.17 0.93
C GLU A 523 -0.93 -21.49 1.52
N GLU A 524 -0.02 -22.34 1.99
CA GLU A 524 -0.33 -23.56 2.75
C GLU A 524 -1.11 -23.24 4.04
N ALA A 525 -0.64 -22.27 4.82
CA ALA A 525 -1.32 -21.83 6.04
C ALA A 525 -2.74 -21.32 5.77
N ILE A 526 -2.95 -20.59 4.67
CA ILE A 526 -4.28 -20.12 4.25
C ILE A 526 -5.19 -21.32 3.89
N CYS A 527 -4.67 -22.33 3.16
CA CYS A 527 -5.42 -23.56 2.91
C CYS A 527 -5.86 -24.22 4.22
N HIS A 528 -4.97 -24.34 5.20
CA HIS A 528 -5.29 -24.95 6.50
C HIS A 528 -6.34 -24.15 7.30
N VAL A 529 -6.33 -22.81 7.21
CA VAL A 529 -7.42 -22.00 7.79
C VAL A 529 -8.76 -22.36 7.15
N ALA A 530 -8.82 -22.42 5.82
CA ALA A 530 -10.04 -22.73 5.08
C ALA A 530 -10.51 -24.17 5.34
N LEU A 531 -9.60 -25.14 5.37
CA LEU A 531 -9.86 -26.54 5.72
C LEU A 531 -10.41 -26.66 7.15
N GLY A 532 -9.87 -25.90 8.11
CA GLY A 532 -10.38 -25.90 9.48
C GLY A 532 -11.86 -25.51 9.56
N TYR A 533 -12.26 -24.45 8.85
CA TYR A 533 -13.68 -24.08 8.76
C TYR A 533 -14.52 -25.14 8.03
N GLN A 534 -13.97 -25.78 7.00
CA GLN A 534 -14.65 -26.81 6.24
C GLN A 534 -14.89 -28.07 7.07
N TYR A 535 -13.86 -28.57 7.77
CA TYR A 535 -13.96 -29.70 8.68
C TYR A 535 -14.90 -29.41 9.84
N HIS A 536 -14.90 -28.18 10.36
CA HIS A 536 -15.86 -27.75 11.37
C HIS A 536 -17.30 -27.85 10.84
N GLN A 537 -17.58 -27.35 9.63
CA GLN A 537 -18.91 -27.45 9.02
C GLN A 537 -19.36 -28.89 8.72
N THR A 538 -18.42 -29.83 8.55
CA THR A 538 -18.69 -31.27 8.37
C THR A 538 -18.59 -32.06 9.68
N THR A 539 -18.54 -31.39 10.83
CA THR A 539 -18.49 -31.98 12.18
C THR A 539 -17.23 -32.81 12.50
N ARG A 540 -16.16 -32.68 11.70
CA ARG A 540 -14.85 -33.32 11.91
C ARG A 540 -13.97 -32.46 12.82
N LEU A 541 -14.35 -32.37 14.08
CA LEU A 541 -13.80 -31.40 15.04
C LEU A 541 -12.28 -31.53 15.30
N ASP A 542 -11.74 -32.75 15.40
CA ASP A 542 -10.30 -32.95 15.63
C ASP A 542 -9.45 -32.57 14.40
N ALA A 543 -9.98 -32.83 13.20
CA ALA A 543 -9.33 -32.40 11.96
C ALA A 543 -9.37 -30.87 11.84
N ALA A 544 -10.47 -30.23 12.25
CA ALA A 544 -10.58 -28.78 12.27
C ALA A 544 -9.55 -28.14 13.21
N GLN A 545 -9.40 -28.68 14.44
CA GLN A 545 -8.40 -28.24 15.40
C GLN A 545 -6.99 -28.32 14.81
N THR A 546 -6.64 -29.49 14.29
CA THR A 546 -5.31 -29.78 13.73
C THR A 546 -4.99 -28.80 12.60
N ALA A 547 -5.94 -28.54 11.71
CA ALA A 547 -5.75 -27.61 10.60
C ALA A 547 -5.49 -26.17 11.09
N TRP A 548 -6.25 -25.66 12.06
CA TRP A 548 -6.01 -24.31 12.58
C TRP A 548 -4.67 -24.19 13.35
N GLU A 549 -4.28 -25.22 14.11
CA GLU A 549 -2.98 -25.26 14.79
C GLU A 549 -1.81 -25.33 13.79
N GLN A 550 -1.95 -26.08 12.71
CA GLN A 550 -1.00 -26.12 11.60
C GLN A 550 -0.85 -24.74 10.94
N ALA A 551 -1.96 -24.06 10.65
CA ALA A 551 -1.93 -22.70 10.07
C ALA A 551 -1.16 -21.70 10.95
N LEU A 552 -1.36 -21.76 12.27
CA LEU A 552 -0.62 -20.92 13.23
C LEU A 552 0.86 -21.27 13.28
N THR A 553 1.20 -22.56 13.20
CA THR A 553 2.59 -23.02 13.21
C THR A 553 3.34 -22.56 11.97
N LEU A 554 2.75 -22.76 10.79
CA LEU A 554 3.33 -22.36 9.49
C LEU A 554 3.53 -20.85 9.39
N SER A 555 2.55 -20.06 9.83
CA SER A 555 2.65 -18.60 9.84
C SER A 555 3.44 -18.03 11.02
N LYS A 556 3.93 -18.89 11.94
CA LYS A 556 4.51 -18.52 13.25
C LYS A 556 3.64 -17.57 14.06
N ALA A 557 2.32 -17.58 13.81
CA ALA A 557 1.36 -16.60 14.30
C ALA A 557 1.77 -15.12 14.04
N ALA A 558 2.67 -14.88 13.08
CA ALA A 558 3.19 -13.55 12.76
C ALA A 558 2.29 -12.80 11.78
N LEU A 559 1.52 -13.51 10.95
CA LEU A 559 0.61 -12.94 9.97
C LEU A 559 -0.79 -12.73 10.57
N PRO A 560 -1.23 -11.48 10.76
CA PRO A 560 -2.46 -11.21 11.50
C PRO A 560 -3.73 -11.81 10.88
N ASP A 561 -3.86 -11.84 9.54
CA ASP A 561 -5.06 -12.38 8.88
C ASP A 561 -5.24 -13.89 9.13
N ILE A 562 -4.14 -14.64 9.11
CA ILE A 562 -4.14 -16.07 9.44
C ILE A 562 -4.42 -16.26 10.93
N ALA A 563 -3.76 -15.47 11.78
CA ALA A 563 -3.89 -15.59 13.23
C ALA A 563 -5.32 -15.37 13.72
N TRP A 564 -6.01 -14.31 13.28
CA TRP A 564 -7.37 -14.06 13.77
C TRP A 564 -8.37 -15.12 13.33
N ARG A 565 -8.24 -15.64 12.10
CA ARG A 565 -9.11 -16.70 11.58
C ARG A 565 -8.88 -18.01 12.30
N ALA A 566 -7.62 -18.43 12.44
CA ALA A 566 -7.27 -19.67 13.13
C ALA A 566 -7.66 -19.64 14.61
N TYR A 567 -7.31 -18.57 15.35
CA TYR A 567 -7.73 -18.43 16.75
C TYR A 567 -9.25 -18.29 16.90
N GLY A 568 -9.93 -17.60 15.98
CA GLY A 568 -11.38 -17.53 15.95
C GLY A 568 -12.03 -18.90 15.75
N GLY A 569 -11.48 -19.73 14.86
CA GLY A 569 -11.90 -21.12 14.66
C GLY A 569 -11.66 -22.00 15.90
N LEU A 570 -10.49 -21.88 16.54
CA LEU A 570 -10.20 -22.60 17.79
C LEU A 570 -11.13 -22.16 18.93
N GLY A 571 -11.49 -20.88 19.01
CA GLY A 571 -12.47 -20.36 19.96
C GLY A 571 -13.87 -20.94 19.73
N LEU A 572 -14.27 -21.04 18.46
CA LEU A 572 -15.52 -21.67 18.05
C LEU A 572 -15.57 -23.14 18.48
N LEU A 573 -14.52 -23.91 18.20
CA LEU A 573 -14.41 -25.31 18.59
C LEU A 573 -14.46 -25.50 20.12
N ALA A 574 -13.76 -24.65 20.87
CA ALA A 574 -13.76 -24.69 22.32
C ALA A 574 -15.15 -24.43 22.90
N GLU A 575 -15.95 -23.54 22.29
CA GLU A 575 -17.35 -23.32 22.69
C GLU A 575 -18.21 -24.57 22.46
N GLU A 576 -18.08 -25.24 21.31
CA GLU A 576 -18.81 -26.47 21.01
C GLU A 576 -18.47 -27.62 21.98
N ARG A 577 -17.23 -27.66 22.45
CA ARG A 577 -16.75 -28.59 23.49
C ARG A 577 -17.11 -28.15 24.92
N GLN A 578 -17.87 -27.08 25.09
CA GLN A 578 -18.24 -26.48 26.38
C GLN A 578 -17.04 -26.01 27.22
N GLN A 579 -15.88 -25.79 26.58
CA GLN A 579 -14.65 -25.28 27.20
C GLN A 579 -14.64 -23.74 27.17
N ASN A 580 -15.69 -23.12 27.73
CA ASN A 580 -15.97 -21.70 27.51
C ASN A 580 -14.84 -20.75 27.96
N ARG A 581 -14.08 -21.11 29.01
CA ARG A 581 -12.89 -20.32 29.43
C ARG A 581 -11.80 -20.32 28.35
N LEU A 582 -11.54 -21.47 27.74
CA LEU A 582 -10.57 -21.60 26.66
C LEU A 582 -11.06 -20.82 25.42
N ALA A 583 -12.36 -20.91 25.11
CA ALA A 583 -12.96 -20.17 24.01
C ALA A 583 -12.74 -18.66 24.14
N LEU A 584 -12.95 -18.09 25.34
CA LEU A 584 -12.67 -16.67 25.61
C LEU A 584 -11.20 -16.30 25.36
N VAL A 585 -10.25 -17.14 25.79
CA VAL A 585 -8.81 -16.90 25.56
C VAL A 585 -8.47 -16.93 24.07
N MET A 586 -9.04 -17.88 23.31
CA MET A 586 -8.79 -17.96 21.87
C MET A 586 -9.41 -16.78 21.11
N TYR A 587 -10.64 -16.38 21.45
CA TYR A 587 -11.24 -15.17 20.89
C TYR A 587 -10.44 -13.91 21.24
N ALA A 588 -9.82 -13.82 22.43
CA ALA A 588 -8.95 -12.70 22.80
C ALA A 588 -7.68 -12.64 21.95
N ARG A 589 -7.05 -13.77 21.67
CA ARG A 589 -5.92 -13.83 20.73
C ARG A 589 -6.34 -13.42 19.32
N ALA A 590 -7.53 -13.83 18.88
CA ALA A 590 -8.07 -13.42 17.59
C ALA A 590 -8.33 -11.91 17.53
N ALA A 591 -8.95 -11.34 18.56
CA ALA A 591 -9.19 -9.91 18.69
C ALA A 591 -7.88 -9.10 18.67
N GLY A 592 -6.85 -9.55 19.40
CA GLY A 592 -5.53 -8.90 19.41
C GLY A 592 -4.86 -8.90 18.03
N ALA A 593 -5.02 -9.96 17.23
CA ALA A 593 -4.54 -9.97 15.85
C ALA A 593 -5.29 -8.96 14.96
N LEU A 594 -6.60 -8.80 15.13
CA LEU A 594 -7.40 -7.80 14.42
C LEU A 594 -7.01 -6.36 14.79
N VAL A 595 -6.75 -6.09 16.08
CA VAL A 595 -6.30 -4.77 16.55
C VAL A 595 -5.00 -4.37 15.85
N ARG A 596 -4.02 -5.28 15.73
CA ARG A 596 -2.75 -5.02 15.02
C ARG A 596 -2.97 -4.64 13.55
N MET A 597 -3.88 -5.33 12.85
CA MET A 597 -4.22 -4.99 11.45
C MET A 597 -4.87 -3.61 11.31
N ARG A 598 -5.69 -3.23 12.29
CA ARG A 598 -6.44 -1.97 12.25
C ARG A 598 -5.59 -0.75 12.56
N HIS A 599 -4.53 -0.91 13.35
CA HIS A 599 -3.60 0.18 13.63
C HIS A 599 -3.05 0.79 12.34
N ASP A 600 -2.75 -0.05 11.34
CA ASP A 600 -2.28 0.37 10.02
C ASP A 600 -3.40 0.97 9.13
N LEU A 601 -4.68 0.95 9.55
CA LEU A 601 -5.84 1.45 8.80
C LEU A 601 -6.41 2.72 9.45
N TRP A 602 -5.66 3.82 9.42
CA TRP A 602 -6.08 5.07 10.07
C TRP A 602 -7.33 5.71 9.43
N GLN A 603 -7.62 5.44 8.15
CA GLN A 603 -8.82 5.94 7.48
C GLN A 603 -10.08 5.21 7.99
N PRO A 604 -11.01 5.91 8.67
CA PRO A 604 -12.23 5.35 9.25
C PRO A 604 -13.01 4.41 8.32
N ALA A 605 -13.25 4.85 7.08
CA ALA A 605 -14.04 4.12 6.11
C ALA A 605 -13.40 2.76 5.75
N LEU A 606 -12.08 2.67 5.69
CA LEU A 606 -11.34 1.44 5.36
C LEU A 606 -11.31 0.48 6.55
N ALA A 607 -10.99 0.98 7.75
CA ALA A 607 -11.00 0.18 8.98
C ALA A 607 -12.36 -0.49 9.20
N GLY A 608 -13.43 0.28 9.06
CA GLY A 608 -14.78 -0.24 9.26
C GLY A 608 -15.18 -1.32 8.23
N SER A 609 -14.75 -1.14 6.98
CA SER A 609 -15.11 -2.06 5.90
C SER A 609 -14.39 -3.40 6.03
N TYR A 610 -13.14 -3.37 6.47
CA TYR A 610 -12.42 -4.58 6.83
C TYR A 610 -13.11 -5.35 7.97
N LEU A 611 -13.60 -4.66 9.01
CA LEU A 611 -14.29 -5.26 10.16
C LEU A 611 -15.57 -6.03 9.84
N SER A 612 -16.13 -5.86 8.64
CA SER A 612 -17.27 -6.67 8.18
C SER A 612 -16.98 -8.18 8.17
N GLN A 613 -15.74 -8.60 7.91
CA GLN A 613 -15.34 -10.01 7.92
C GLN A 613 -15.34 -10.61 9.34
N PRO A 614 -14.62 -10.05 10.33
CA PRO A 614 -14.56 -10.62 11.69
C PRO A 614 -15.82 -10.36 12.53
N ALA A 615 -16.76 -9.52 12.09
CA ALA A 615 -17.94 -9.11 12.86
C ALA A 615 -18.74 -10.29 13.45
N VAL A 616 -18.85 -11.40 12.71
CA VAL A 616 -19.56 -12.61 13.15
C VAL A 616 -18.84 -13.26 14.33
N MET A 617 -17.52 -13.40 14.25
CA MET A 617 -16.68 -13.97 15.32
C MET A 617 -16.74 -13.07 16.57
N LEU A 618 -16.58 -11.76 16.40
CA LEU A 618 -16.63 -10.80 17.51
C LEU A 618 -18.00 -10.81 18.20
N ALA A 619 -19.10 -10.79 17.44
CA ALA A 619 -20.45 -10.86 18.02
C ALA A 619 -20.65 -12.13 18.86
N ARG A 620 -20.08 -13.26 18.41
CA ARG A 620 -20.12 -14.52 19.12
C ARG A 620 -19.28 -14.49 20.40
N ALA A 621 -18.06 -13.96 20.32
CA ALA A 621 -17.16 -13.78 21.46
C ALA A 621 -17.77 -12.87 22.55
N VAL A 622 -18.33 -11.73 22.16
CA VAL A 622 -19.04 -10.78 23.05
C VAL A 622 -20.23 -11.48 23.72
N THR A 623 -21.01 -12.24 22.96
CA THR A 623 -22.17 -12.98 23.49
C THR A 623 -21.75 -14.02 24.52
N LEU A 624 -20.66 -14.76 24.27
CA LEU A 624 -20.12 -15.75 25.20
C LEU A 624 -19.61 -15.09 26.48
N ALA A 625 -18.85 -14.01 26.37
CA ALA A 625 -18.35 -13.25 27.53
C ALA A 625 -19.50 -12.74 28.40
N GLY A 626 -20.57 -12.21 27.78
CA GLY A 626 -21.78 -11.78 28.47
C GLY A 626 -22.52 -12.93 29.17
N LYS A 627 -22.60 -14.12 28.57
CA LYS A 627 -23.18 -15.32 29.21
C LYS A 627 -22.37 -15.79 30.43
N MET A 628 -21.05 -15.65 30.39
CA MET A 628 -20.15 -16.10 31.45
C MET A 628 -19.95 -15.08 32.58
N GLY A 629 -20.42 -13.84 32.42
CA GLY A 629 -20.10 -12.77 33.36
C GLY A 629 -18.64 -12.31 33.29
N ALA A 630 -17.93 -12.59 32.19
CA ALA A 630 -16.51 -12.30 32.03
C ALA A 630 -16.28 -10.85 31.54
N ALA A 631 -16.45 -9.88 32.44
CA ALA A 631 -16.42 -8.45 32.11
C ALA A 631 -15.15 -7.99 31.36
N PRO A 632 -13.91 -8.36 31.78
CA PRO A 632 -12.70 -7.91 31.07
C PRO A 632 -12.66 -8.38 29.60
N HIS A 633 -13.05 -9.63 29.35
CA HIS A 633 -13.10 -10.17 27.98
C HIS A 633 -14.18 -9.48 27.14
N ALA A 634 -15.36 -9.23 27.74
CA ALA A 634 -16.43 -8.51 27.05
C ALA A 634 -15.95 -7.11 26.63
N VAL A 635 -15.27 -6.38 27.51
CA VAL A 635 -14.69 -5.07 27.18
C VAL A 635 -13.71 -5.18 26.01
N THR A 636 -12.74 -6.10 26.08
CA THR A 636 -11.76 -6.32 25.00
C THR A 636 -12.45 -6.61 23.66
N PHE A 637 -13.46 -7.48 23.62
CA PHE A 637 -14.13 -7.84 22.38
C PHE A 637 -14.98 -6.71 21.81
N ILE A 638 -15.63 -5.92 22.68
CA ILE A 638 -16.44 -4.79 22.25
C ILE A 638 -15.54 -3.70 21.66
N GLU A 639 -14.44 -3.35 22.33
CA GLU A 639 -13.46 -2.39 21.80
C GLU A 639 -12.72 -2.94 20.57
N ALA A 640 -12.50 -4.26 20.48
CA ALA A 640 -11.98 -4.88 19.27
C ALA A 640 -12.97 -4.88 18.09
N GLY A 641 -14.28 -4.74 18.36
CA GLY A 641 -15.33 -4.64 17.35
C GLY A 641 -15.69 -3.22 16.96
N LYS A 642 -15.34 -2.23 17.79
CA LYS A 642 -15.47 -0.81 17.49
C LYS A 642 -14.21 -0.31 16.83
N ALA A 643 -14.36 0.40 15.72
CA ALA A 643 -13.27 1.16 15.16
C ALA A 643 -12.96 2.37 16.07
N GLN A 644 -11.70 2.78 16.08
CA GLN A 644 -11.21 3.90 16.87
C GLN A 644 -10.81 4.98 15.89
N HIS A 645 -11.33 6.20 16.07
CA HIS A 645 -10.84 7.35 15.31
C HIS A 645 -9.35 7.50 15.61
N ASN A 646 -8.51 7.40 14.58
CA ASN A 646 -7.09 7.67 14.77
C ASN A 646 -6.92 9.19 14.83
N LEU A 647 -7.02 9.73 16.05
CA LEU A 647 -7.01 11.17 16.32
C LEU A 647 -5.61 11.80 16.14
N ASP A 648 -4.56 10.97 16.05
CA ASP A 648 -3.16 11.40 15.89
C ASP A 648 -2.76 11.64 14.41
N ALA A 649 -3.69 11.46 13.45
CA ALA A 649 -3.46 11.81 12.06
C ALA A 649 -3.39 13.35 11.92
N GLY A 650 -2.21 13.92 12.19
CA GLY A 650 -1.96 15.36 12.11
C GLY A 650 -2.41 15.92 10.75
N SER A 651 -2.98 17.13 10.77
CA SER A 651 -3.41 17.82 9.54
C SER A 651 -2.27 17.86 8.53
N PRO A 652 -2.45 17.31 7.32
CA PRO A 652 -1.40 17.32 6.32
C PRO A 652 -1.17 18.76 5.88
N GLY A 653 0.01 19.30 6.20
CA GLY A 653 0.52 20.53 5.60
C GLY A 653 0.62 20.32 4.08
N GLY A 654 -0.28 20.94 3.34
CA GLY A 654 -0.48 20.67 1.91
C GLY A 654 0.69 21.13 1.06
N GLN A 655 1.38 20.19 0.42
CA GLN A 655 1.97 20.45 -0.90
C GLN A 655 0.86 20.25 -1.95
N THR A 656 0.66 21.24 -2.82
CA THR A 656 -0.18 21.11 -4.01
C THR A 656 0.40 20.07 -4.95
N THR A 657 -0.27 18.93 -5.08
CA THR A 657 0.01 17.88 -6.06
C THR A 657 -0.98 17.98 -7.24
N PRO A 658 -0.65 17.46 -8.44
CA PRO A 658 -1.62 17.38 -9.53
C PRO A 658 -2.92 16.66 -9.13
N GLN A 659 -2.83 15.62 -8.30
CA GLN A 659 -3.98 14.92 -7.74
C GLN A 659 -4.83 15.82 -6.85
N SER A 660 -4.22 16.69 -6.04
CA SER A 660 -4.97 17.66 -5.24
C SER A 660 -5.71 18.69 -6.09
N ILE A 661 -5.19 19.08 -7.25
CA ILE A 661 -5.87 19.98 -8.19
C ILE A 661 -7.07 19.27 -8.81
N GLN A 662 -6.88 18.05 -9.31
CA GLN A 662 -7.97 17.24 -9.87
C GLN A 662 -9.07 16.94 -8.83
N LEU A 663 -8.71 16.79 -7.56
CA LEU A 663 -9.66 16.63 -6.46
C LEU A 663 -10.55 17.87 -6.30
N VAL A 664 -9.96 19.07 -6.38
CA VAL A 664 -10.69 20.34 -6.34
C VAL A 664 -11.65 20.47 -7.54
N GLU A 665 -11.20 20.12 -8.74
CA GLU A 665 -12.04 20.13 -9.95
C GLU A 665 -13.23 19.19 -9.84
N LEU A 666 -12.98 17.96 -9.37
CA LEU A 666 -14.03 16.96 -9.19
C LEU A 666 -15.02 17.38 -8.11
N GLY A 667 -14.53 18.02 -7.03
CA GLY A 667 -15.37 18.64 -6.01
C GLY A 667 -16.24 19.74 -6.59
N ALA A 668 -15.71 20.60 -7.48
CA ALA A 668 -16.49 21.61 -8.17
C ALA A 668 -17.58 21.00 -9.09
N GLU A 669 -17.26 19.92 -9.81
CA GLU A 669 -18.25 19.23 -10.66
C GLU A 669 -19.37 18.57 -9.83
N ILE A 670 -19.03 17.96 -8.69
CA ILE A 670 -20.02 17.40 -7.75
C ILE A 670 -20.96 18.50 -7.24
N ARG A 671 -20.42 19.65 -6.82
CA ARG A 671 -21.21 20.81 -6.38
C ARG A 671 -22.16 21.28 -7.48
N TRP A 672 -21.65 21.46 -8.69
CA TRP A 672 -22.47 21.85 -9.84
C TRP A 672 -23.60 20.84 -10.11
N LEU A 673 -23.33 19.53 -10.04
CA LEU A 673 -24.36 18.50 -10.21
C LEU A 673 -25.44 18.56 -9.13
N GLN A 674 -25.06 18.82 -7.88
CA GLN A 674 -26.02 18.98 -6.78
C GLN A 674 -26.93 20.20 -7.01
N GLU A 675 -26.38 21.33 -7.45
CA GLU A 675 -27.16 22.52 -7.82
C GLU A 675 -28.14 22.23 -8.96
N GLN A 676 -27.68 21.57 -10.02
CA GLN A 676 -28.55 21.18 -11.14
C GLN A 676 -29.69 20.25 -10.71
N ILE A 677 -29.45 19.35 -9.76
CA ILE A 677 -30.49 18.45 -9.23
C ILE A 677 -31.56 19.24 -8.47
N LEU A 678 -31.17 20.25 -7.68
CA LEU A 678 -32.09 21.10 -6.93
C LEU A 678 -32.98 21.96 -7.85
N ASP A 679 -32.48 22.37 -9.01
CA ASP A 679 -33.22 23.20 -9.97
C ASP A 679 -34.27 22.42 -10.80
N VAL A 680 -34.21 21.08 -10.81
CA VAL A 680 -35.16 20.25 -11.57
C VAL A 680 -36.52 20.18 -10.85
N LYS A 681 -37.57 20.73 -11.48
CA LYS A 681 -38.95 20.62 -10.98
C LYS A 681 -39.49 19.19 -11.14
N GLU A 682 -39.93 18.56 -10.05
CA GLU A 682 -40.50 17.19 -10.00
C GLU A 682 -41.88 17.04 -10.66
N ALA A 683 -42.37 18.04 -11.40
CA ALA A 683 -43.76 18.10 -11.83
C ALA A 683 -44.11 17.16 -13.02
N ASP A 684 -43.13 16.62 -13.76
CA ASP A 684 -43.39 15.78 -14.93
C ASP A 684 -42.37 14.62 -15.14
N ALA A 685 -42.69 13.70 -16.05
CA ALA A 685 -41.88 12.52 -16.36
C ALA A 685 -40.53 12.84 -17.06
N VAL A 686 -40.34 14.07 -17.55
CA VAL A 686 -39.08 14.53 -18.14
C VAL A 686 -38.13 14.97 -17.03
N GLY A 687 -38.62 15.75 -16.07
CA GLY A 687 -37.89 16.13 -14.86
C GLY A 687 -37.41 14.92 -14.07
N VAL A 688 -38.25 13.89 -13.88
CA VAL A 688 -37.84 12.65 -13.19
C VAL A 688 -36.71 11.91 -13.94
N ARG A 689 -36.74 11.86 -15.28
CA ARG A 689 -35.67 11.22 -16.07
C ARG A 689 -34.37 12.01 -16.03
N GLN A 690 -34.44 13.34 -16.14
CA GLN A 690 -33.29 14.22 -16.04
C GLN A 690 -32.64 14.13 -14.66
N MET A 691 -33.44 14.16 -13.60
CA MET A 691 -32.98 13.99 -12.23
C MET A 691 -32.30 12.63 -12.02
N ARG A 692 -32.84 11.54 -12.59
CA ARG A 692 -32.24 10.21 -12.51
C ARG A 692 -30.86 10.16 -13.19
N ALA A 693 -30.71 10.80 -14.35
CA ALA A 693 -29.44 10.87 -15.07
C ALA A 693 -28.39 11.71 -14.31
N LEU A 694 -28.80 12.87 -13.78
CA LEU A 694 -27.94 13.71 -12.94
C LEU A 694 -27.50 12.99 -11.66
N ASN A 695 -28.42 12.29 -10.98
CA ASN A 695 -28.10 11.49 -9.81
C ASN A 695 -27.11 10.35 -10.13
N GLN A 696 -27.25 9.68 -11.28
CA GLN A 696 -26.28 8.67 -11.71
C GLN A 696 -24.89 9.27 -11.91
N ARG A 697 -24.79 10.45 -12.56
CA ARG A 697 -23.53 11.15 -12.75
C ARG A 697 -22.94 11.63 -11.42
N LEU A 698 -23.76 12.15 -10.51
CA LEU A 698 -23.35 12.56 -9.16
C LEU A 698 -22.76 11.38 -8.38
N VAL A 699 -23.44 10.23 -8.39
CA VAL A 699 -22.96 9.01 -7.74
C VAL A 699 -21.62 8.57 -8.32
N GLN A 700 -21.45 8.63 -9.65
CA GLN A 700 -20.18 8.28 -10.29
C GLN A 700 -19.06 9.22 -9.85
N LYS A 701 -19.30 10.54 -9.90
CA LYS A 701 -18.31 11.56 -9.54
C LYS A 701 -17.95 11.52 -8.06
N ALA A 702 -18.92 11.33 -7.16
CA ALA A 702 -18.69 11.16 -5.73
C ALA A 702 -17.80 9.95 -5.41
N ARG A 703 -17.95 8.83 -6.14
CA ARG A 703 -17.07 7.66 -5.98
C ARG A 703 -15.65 7.94 -6.47
N SER A 704 -15.50 8.65 -7.59
CA SER A 704 -14.19 9.10 -8.08
C SER A 704 -13.52 10.04 -7.08
N TYR A 705 -14.31 10.86 -6.37
CA TYR A 705 -13.82 11.80 -5.36
C TYR A 705 -13.30 11.08 -4.13
N ASP A 706 -14.07 10.13 -3.60
CA ASP A 706 -13.63 9.29 -2.47
C ASP A 706 -12.31 8.55 -2.79
N LEU A 707 -12.18 8.02 -4.01
CA LEU A 707 -10.95 7.37 -4.45
C LEU A 707 -9.75 8.33 -4.46
N LEU A 708 -9.90 9.47 -5.13
CA LEU A 708 -8.82 10.45 -5.30
C LEU A 708 -8.46 11.11 -3.97
N ALA A 709 -9.44 11.42 -3.12
CA ALA A 709 -9.21 11.92 -1.76
C ALA A 709 -8.39 10.91 -0.95
N GLY A 710 -8.77 9.63 -1.00
CA GLY A 710 -8.01 8.56 -0.35
C GLY A 710 -6.56 8.45 -0.87
N GLN A 711 -6.33 8.65 -2.17
CA GLN A 711 -4.98 8.65 -2.76
C GLN A 711 -4.14 9.83 -2.25
N VAL A 712 -4.73 11.04 -2.19
CA VAL A 712 -4.06 12.24 -1.68
C VAL A 712 -3.68 12.03 -0.21
N GLU A 713 -4.59 11.51 0.60
CA GLU A 713 -4.36 11.19 2.01
C GLU A 713 -3.22 10.18 2.21
N ARG A 714 -3.22 9.07 1.45
CA ARG A 714 -2.15 8.06 1.54
C ARG A 714 -0.79 8.59 1.07
N ALA A 715 -0.79 9.42 0.03
CA ALA A 715 0.44 10.06 -0.45
C ALA A 715 1.05 10.98 0.62
N GLN A 716 0.20 11.71 1.37
CA GLN A 716 0.63 12.58 2.46
C GLN A 716 1.09 11.78 3.69
N PHE A 717 0.43 10.67 4.01
CA PHE A 717 0.84 9.78 5.12
C PHE A 717 2.26 9.20 4.90
N GLY A 718 2.58 8.78 3.67
CA GLY A 718 3.92 8.28 3.35
C GLY A 718 5.06 9.30 3.59
N TRP A 719 4.76 10.60 3.60
CA TRP A 719 5.72 11.65 3.97
C TRP A 719 5.95 11.77 5.48
N GLN A 720 4.90 11.63 6.30
CA GLN A 720 5.01 11.66 7.77
C GLN A 720 5.84 10.47 8.27
N GLU A 721 5.62 9.29 7.69
CA GLU A 721 6.34 8.08 8.06
C GLU A 721 7.84 8.12 7.71
N GLN A 722 8.23 8.72 6.57
CA GLN A 722 9.65 8.96 6.27
C GLN A 722 10.34 9.86 7.29
N LYS A 723 9.56 10.71 7.98
CA LYS A 723 10.04 11.59 9.05
C LYS A 723 10.12 10.85 10.39
N GLU A 724 9.16 9.98 10.68
CA GLU A 724 9.10 9.17 11.91
C GLU A 724 10.07 7.98 11.91
N ALA A 725 10.26 7.32 10.77
CA ALA A 725 11.26 6.26 10.61
C ALA A 725 12.70 6.75 10.87
N LYS A 726 12.96 8.06 10.68
CA LYS A 726 14.23 8.70 11.07
C LYS A 726 14.33 8.97 12.58
N ASN A 727 13.21 9.00 13.29
CA ASN A 727 13.12 9.32 14.71
C ASN A 727 12.97 8.08 15.61
N GLY A 728 12.93 6.86 15.04
CA GLY A 728 13.03 5.60 15.78
C GLY A 728 11.85 5.27 16.70
N SER A 729 10.75 6.00 16.64
CA SER A 729 9.54 5.70 17.40
C SER A 729 8.66 4.73 16.62
N GLU A 730 8.88 3.42 16.80
CA GLU A 730 7.78 2.47 16.65
C GLU A 730 6.76 2.82 17.73
N GLU A 731 5.84 3.74 17.44
CA GLU A 731 4.76 4.07 18.35
C GLU A 731 3.95 2.79 18.59
N GLN A 732 4.05 2.29 19.82
CA GLN A 732 3.27 1.16 20.30
C GLN A 732 1.80 1.51 20.11
N ALA A 733 1.13 0.75 19.23
CA ALA A 733 -0.31 0.76 19.13
C ALA A 733 -0.89 0.77 20.56
N ILE A 734 -1.68 1.80 20.88
CA ILE A 734 -2.36 1.87 22.17
C ILE A 734 -3.41 0.76 22.15
N ASP A 735 -3.02 -0.43 22.60
CA ASP A 735 -3.97 -1.48 22.92
C ASP A 735 -4.93 -0.91 23.98
N PHE A 736 -6.22 -1.20 23.83
CA PHE A 736 -7.18 -0.68 24.79
C PHE A 736 -6.89 -1.30 26.16
N ASP A 737 -6.66 -0.45 27.15
CA ASP A 737 -6.36 -0.84 28.52
C ASP A 737 -7.37 -0.20 29.49
N GLY A 738 -8.23 -1.04 30.06
CA GLY A 738 -9.26 -0.63 31.01
C GLY A 738 -8.70 -0.03 32.30
N ASP A 739 -7.53 -0.51 32.75
CA ASP A 739 -6.86 0.02 33.95
C ASP A 739 -6.33 1.43 33.68
N ARG A 740 -5.71 1.62 32.51
CA ARG A 740 -5.25 2.94 32.07
C ARG A 740 -6.40 3.93 31.91
N LEU A 741 -7.53 3.51 31.33
CA LEU A 741 -8.73 4.34 31.25
C LEU A 741 -9.23 4.75 32.64
N ARG A 742 -9.28 3.81 33.59
CA ARG A 742 -9.69 4.06 34.98
C ARG A 742 -8.79 5.08 35.66
N ASP A 743 -7.47 4.94 35.51
CA ASP A 743 -6.49 5.89 36.05
C ASP A 743 -6.65 7.29 35.46
N TRP A 744 -6.94 7.39 34.16
CA TRP A 744 -7.13 8.66 33.47
C TRP A 744 -8.43 9.33 33.91
N ALA A 745 -9.53 8.58 33.99
CA ALA A 745 -10.82 9.07 34.46
C ALA A 745 -10.73 9.59 35.91
N ASN A 746 -10.10 8.82 36.80
CA ASN A 746 -9.89 9.21 38.21
C ASN A 746 -9.10 10.51 38.34
N ARG A 747 -8.03 10.68 37.55
CA ARG A 747 -7.19 11.90 37.58
C ARG A 747 -7.87 13.11 36.95
N ARG A 748 -8.58 12.92 35.83
CA ARG A 748 -9.12 14.01 35.01
C ARG A 748 -10.47 14.52 35.51
N LEU A 749 -11.40 13.65 35.88
CA LEU A 749 -12.79 14.04 36.13
C LEU A 749 -13.01 14.63 37.53
N LYS A 750 -12.27 14.14 38.55
CA LYS A 750 -12.37 14.60 39.96
C LYS A 750 -13.81 14.62 40.54
N HIS A 751 -14.73 13.94 39.89
CA HIS A 751 -16.15 13.78 40.21
C HIS A 751 -16.53 12.31 40.03
N PRO A 752 -17.65 11.84 40.61
CA PRO A 752 -18.14 10.50 40.36
C PRO A 752 -18.30 10.27 38.86
N TRP A 753 -17.86 9.10 38.39
CA TRP A 753 -17.96 8.75 36.99
C TRP A 753 -18.27 7.27 36.85
N LEU A 754 -18.96 6.94 35.76
CA LEU A 754 -19.29 5.58 35.37
C LEU A 754 -19.24 5.52 33.86
N ALA A 755 -18.47 4.59 33.31
CA ALA A 755 -18.40 4.38 31.88
C ALA A 755 -19.21 3.15 31.49
N LEU A 756 -20.07 3.26 30.47
CA LEU A 756 -20.86 2.18 29.90
C LEU A 756 -20.42 1.95 28.46
N ASN A 757 -20.28 0.68 28.09
CA ASN A 757 -19.98 0.27 26.73
C ASN A 757 -21.00 -0.75 26.26
N TYR A 758 -21.48 -0.57 25.03
CA TYR A 758 -22.56 -1.39 24.49
C TYR A 758 -22.15 -2.12 23.23
N TYR A 759 -22.71 -3.31 23.06
CA TYR A 759 -22.66 -4.08 21.82
C TYR A 759 -24.03 -4.70 21.54
N LEU A 760 -24.62 -4.27 20.44
CA LEU A 760 -25.94 -4.67 19.99
C LEU A 760 -25.82 -5.74 18.89
N THR A 761 -26.26 -6.96 19.22
CA THR A 761 -26.47 -8.05 18.25
C THR A 761 -27.92 -8.05 17.78
N ASP A 762 -28.25 -8.93 16.84
CA ASP A 762 -29.61 -9.02 16.30
C ASP A 762 -30.63 -9.61 17.31
N SER A 763 -30.16 -10.19 18.42
CA SER A 763 -31.01 -10.83 19.44
C SER A 763 -30.78 -10.34 20.86
N HIS A 764 -29.63 -9.74 21.16
CA HIS A 764 -29.24 -9.36 22.52
C HIS A 764 -28.44 -8.05 22.53
N LEU A 765 -28.58 -7.32 23.62
CA LEU A 765 -27.66 -6.29 24.06
C LEU A 765 -26.68 -6.91 25.07
N ILE A 766 -25.39 -6.69 24.84
CA ILE A 766 -24.36 -6.90 25.85
C ILE A 766 -23.89 -5.51 26.26
N GLY A 767 -23.97 -5.23 27.56
CA GLY A 767 -23.44 -4.00 28.13
C GLY A 767 -22.33 -4.31 29.12
N THR A 768 -21.29 -3.49 29.14
CA THR A 768 -20.26 -3.50 30.18
C THR A 768 -20.22 -2.15 30.87
N ALA A 769 -19.84 -2.15 32.15
CA ALA A 769 -19.65 -0.95 32.92
C ALA A 769 -18.27 -0.96 33.57
N LEU A 770 -17.60 0.18 33.56
CA LEU A 770 -16.34 0.41 34.25
C LEU A 770 -16.56 1.50 35.31
N THR A 771 -16.16 1.18 36.54
CA THR A 771 -16.16 2.11 37.68
C THR A 771 -14.74 2.25 38.25
N PRO A 772 -14.52 3.16 39.21
CA PRO A 772 -13.22 3.29 39.89
C PRO A 772 -12.72 2.03 40.60
N GLU A 773 -13.58 1.05 40.86
CA GLU A 773 -13.26 -0.12 41.69
C GLU A 773 -13.47 -1.45 40.97
N ARG A 774 -14.42 -1.52 40.03
CA ARG A 774 -14.89 -2.78 39.45
C ARG A 774 -15.36 -2.63 38.01
N GLU A 775 -15.49 -3.78 37.35
CA GLU A 775 -16.10 -3.92 36.03
C GLU A 775 -17.33 -4.82 36.13
N PHE A 776 -18.36 -4.49 35.35
CA PHE A 776 -19.61 -5.24 35.27
C PHE A 776 -19.90 -5.62 33.83
N VAL A 777 -20.62 -6.72 33.64
CA VAL A 777 -21.20 -7.10 32.34
C VAL A 777 -22.62 -7.59 32.57
N TRP A 778 -23.53 -7.20 31.68
CA TRP A 778 -24.89 -7.72 31.65
C TRP A 778 -25.31 -8.03 30.22
N ARG A 779 -26.37 -8.84 30.12
CA ARG A 779 -26.95 -9.26 28.86
C ARG A 779 -28.47 -9.18 28.96
N HIS A 780 -29.08 -8.45 28.05
CA HIS A 780 -30.54 -8.36 27.93
C HIS A 780 -30.99 -8.79 26.55
N ALA A 781 -32.14 -9.47 26.47
CA ALA A 781 -32.74 -9.88 25.20
C ALA A 781 -33.34 -8.66 24.47
N LEU A 782 -33.25 -8.66 23.14
CA LEU A 782 -33.92 -7.68 22.30
C LEU A 782 -35.37 -8.14 22.06
N THR A 783 -36.28 -7.77 22.97
CA THR A 783 -37.70 -8.11 22.85
C THR A 783 -38.39 -7.25 21.79
N PRO A 784 -39.56 -7.66 21.23
CA PRO A 784 -40.30 -6.84 20.27
C PRO A 784 -40.65 -5.44 20.80
N ALA A 785 -40.97 -5.32 22.09
CA ALA A 785 -41.25 -4.04 22.74
C ALA A 785 -40.03 -3.11 22.78
N VAL A 786 -38.85 -3.66 23.09
CA VAL A 786 -37.59 -2.91 23.06
C VAL A 786 -37.23 -2.55 21.62
N HIS A 787 -37.34 -3.48 20.68
CA HIS A 787 -37.04 -3.23 19.27
C HIS A 787 -37.92 -2.10 18.72
N PHE A 788 -39.21 -2.12 19.01
CA PHE A 788 -40.14 -1.04 18.64
C PHE A 788 -39.77 0.29 19.30
N ALA A 789 -39.52 0.31 20.61
CA ALA A 789 -39.13 1.52 21.32
C ALA A 789 -37.83 2.12 20.78
N LEU A 790 -36.85 1.27 20.43
CA LEU A 790 -35.56 1.67 19.87
C LEU A 790 -35.73 2.27 18.47
N ASN A 791 -36.52 1.65 17.60
CA ASN A 791 -36.83 2.20 16.28
C ASN A 791 -37.58 3.54 16.37
N LEU A 792 -38.53 3.67 17.31
CA LEU A 792 -39.30 4.89 17.52
C LEU A 792 -38.42 6.06 17.99
N LEU A 793 -37.54 5.82 18.98
CA LEU A 793 -36.76 6.86 19.64
C LEU A 793 -35.46 7.24 18.91
N THR A 794 -35.04 6.46 17.91
CA THR A 794 -33.87 6.75 17.07
C THR A 794 -34.22 7.44 15.74
N GLN A 795 -35.52 7.63 15.48
CA GLN A 795 -36.05 8.38 14.35
C GLN A 795 -36.36 9.83 14.74
N LYS A 796 -36.50 10.70 13.73
CA LYS A 796 -36.93 12.09 13.94
C LYS A 796 -38.28 12.09 14.69
N PRO A 797 -38.43 12.86 15.78
CA PRO A 797 -39.71 12.98 16.47
C PRO A 797 -40.79 13.46 15.49
N THR A 798 -41.92 12.75 15.46
CA THR A 798 -43.13 13.27 14.80
C THR A 798 -43.77 14.30 15.74
N THR A 799 -44.75 15.07 15.28
CA THR A 799 -45.45 16.11 16.09
C THR A 799 -46.14 15.59 17.36
N LEU A 800 -46.08 14.29 17.65
CA LEU A 800 -46.58 13.64 18.86
C LEU A 800 -45.44 13.43 19.88
N ALA A 801 -45.69 13.82 21.13
CA ALA A 801 -44.79 13.55 22.25
C ALA A 801 -44.55 12.04 22.42
N TRP A 802 -43.32 11.66 22.76
CA TRP A 802 -42.91 10.29 22.97
C TRP A 802 -43.66 9.65 24.14
N PRO A 803 -44.24 8.46 23.94
CA PRO A 803 -44.92 7.77 25.03
C PRO A 803 -43.93 7.42 26.15
N ARG A 804 -44.27 7.86 27.37
CA ARG A 804 -43.50 7.65 28.60
C ARG A 804 -43.05 6.19 28.80
N GLN A 805 -43.89 5.22 28.42
CA GLN A 805 -43.60 3.80 28.57
C GLN A 805 -42.38 3.33 27.76
N HIS A 806 -42.15 3.90 26.57
CA HIS A 806 -41.00 3.53 25.74
C HIS A 806 -39.69 4.08 26.30
N LEU A 807 -39.70 5.29 26.87
CA LEU A 807 -38.56 5.88 27.58
C LEU A 807 -38.16 5.06 28.82
N ILE A 808 -39.15 4.53 29.56
CA ILE A 808 -38.92 3.62 30.70
C ILE A 808 -38.36 2.28 30.23
N THR A 809 -38.97 1.71 29.18
CA THR A 809 -38.58 0.40 28.64
C THR A 809 -37.12 0.41 28.18
N LEU A 810 -36.68 1.46 27.47
CA LEU A 810 -35.28 1.60 27.09
C LEU A 810 -34.38 1.96 28.27
N GLY A 811 -34.82 2.80 29.20
CA GLY A 811 -34.06 3.14 30.41
C GLY A 811 -33.70 1.90 31.24
N ASP A 812 -34.67 1.04 31.52
CA ASP A 812 -34.46 -0.20 32.28
C ASP A 812 -33.66 -1.25 31.49
N TRP A 813 -33.83 -1.28 30.16
CA TRP A 813 -33.11 -2.21 29.30
C TRP A 813 -31.64 -1.83 29.10
N LEU A 814 -31.32 -0.54 29.02
CA LEU A 814 -29.95 -0.05 28.81
C LEU A 814 -29.18 0.11 30.12
N LEU A 815 -29.86 0.46 31.21
CA LEU A 815 -29.26 0.68 32.52
C LEU A 815 -29.89 -0.27 33.55
N PRO A 816 -29.22 -1.38 33.93
CA PRO A 816 -29.71 -2.25 34.99
C PRO A 816 -29.90 -1.50 36.32
N GLY A 817 -30.81 -1.97 37.18
CA GLY A 817 -31.13 -1.29 38.45
C GLY A 817 -29.92 -1.02 39.36
N TYR A 818 -28.93 -1.92 39.37
CA TYR A 818 -27.69 -1.73 40.14
C TYR A 818 -26.75 -0.67 39.56
N ILE A 819 -26.86 -0.38 38.25
CA ILE A 819 -26.19 0.77 37.61
C ILE A 819 -26.97 2.04 37.95
N GLN A 820 -28.30 2.01 37.80
CA GLN A 820 -29.15 3.17 38.13
C GLN A 820 -28.96 3.64 39.57
N ALA A 821 -28.76 2.72 40.52
CA ALA A 821 -28.52 3.02 41.94
C ALA A 821 -27.20 3.76 42.23
N GLN A 822 -26.24 3.76 41.29
CA GLN A 822 -24.96 4.45 41.43
C GLN A 822 -24.97 5.87 40.82
N LEU A 823 -26.05 6.25 40.14
CA LEU A 823 -26.14 7.53 39.45
C LEU A 823 -26.54 8.64 40.43
N THR A 824 -25.80 9.75 40.36
CA THR A 824 -26.10 11.00 41.05
C THR A 824 -26.09 12.14 40.04
N PRO A 825 -26.75 13.29 40.32
CA PRO A 825 -26.73 14.44 39.39
C PRO A 825 -25.32 14.95 39.03
N ALA A 826 -24.29 14.59 39.81
CA ALA A 826 -22.88 14.92 39.57
C ALA A 826 -22.09 13.80 38.86
N THR A 827 -22.70 12.63 38.60
CA THR A 827 -22.04 11.48 37.99
C THR A 827 -21.86 11.69 36.49
N TYR A 828 -20.62 11.72 36.01
CA TYR A 828 -20.32 11.62 34.58
C TYR A 828 -20.65 10.22 34.07
N LEU A 829 -21.63 10.13 33.17
CA LEU A 829 -22.03 8.88 32.54
C LEU A 829 -21.44 8.82 31.13
N LEU A 830 -20.27 8.18 31.00
CA LEU A 830 -19.56 8.07 29.73
C LEU A 830 -20.14 6.90 28.93
N LEU A 831 -20.82 7.17 27.83
CA LEU A 831 -21.59 6.21 27.06
C LEU A 831 -20.88 5.92 25.74
N ALA A 832 -20.45 4.68 25.52
CA ALA A 832 -19.96 4.19 24.24
C ALA A 832 -21.08 3.38 23.54
N PRO A 833 -21.91 3.99 22.68
CA PRO A 833 -23.04 3.33 22.04
C PRO A 833 -22.58 2.36 20.95
N HIS A 834 -23.50 1.56 20.42
CA HIS A 834 -23.26 0.70 19.25
C HIS A 834 -24.48 0.63 18.32
N ARG A 835 -24.23 0.67 17.01
CA ARG A 835 -25.25 0.73 15.94
C ARG A 835 -26.24 1.88 16.20
N GLN A 836 -27.53 1.60 16.16
CA GLN A 836 -28.60 2.57 16.33
C GLN A 836 -28.60 3.30 17.69
N LEU A 837 -27.87 2.80 18.70
CA LEU A 837 -27.74 3.49 19.99
C LEU A 837 -27.01 4.84 19.90
N HIS A 838 -26.20 5.06 18.85
CA HIS A 838 -25.57 6.36 18.57
C HIS A 838 -26.60 7.47 18.34
N ARG A 839 -27.83 7.13 17.95
CA ARG A 839 -28.92 8.08 17.67
C ARG A 839 -29.92 8.21 18.83
N LEU A 840 -29.65 7.58 19.96
CA LEU A 840 -30.60 7.55 21.06
C LEU A 840 -30.55 8.86 21.88
N PRO A 841 -31.70 9.45 22.24
CA PRO A 841 -31.77 10.60 23.13
C PRO A 841 -31.55 10.20 24.59
N TRP A 842 -30.32 9.85 24.94
CA TRP A 842 -29.95 9.31 26.27
C TRP A 842 -30.48 10.17 27.42
N ALA A 843 -30.39 11.50 27.30
CA ALA A 843 -30.87 12.46 28.28
C ALA A 843 -32.37 12.35 28.59
N ALA A 844 -33.20 11.90 27.63
CA ALA A 844 -34.65 11.76 27.79
C ALA A 844 -35.09 10.45 28.44
N LEU A 845 -34.23 9.43 28.51
CA LEU A 845 -34.59 8.12 29.08
C LEU A 845 -35.06 8.26 30.53
N LEU A 846 -36.05 7.45 30.92
CA LEU A 846 -36.60 7.47 32.27
C LEU A 846 -36.04 6.31 33.10
N VAL A 847 -35.37 6.65 34.20
CA VAL A 847 -34.67 5.72 35.10
C VAL A 847 -35.10 5.92 36.55
N GLY A 848 -34.84 4.92 37.40
CA GLY A 848 -35.06 4.95 38.85
C GLY A 848 -36.51 4.77 39.29
N THR A 849 -36.71 4.74 40.60
CA THR A 849 -38.02 4.76 41.26
C THR A 849 -37.97 5.76 42.42
N PRO A 850 -38.67 6.92 42.35
CA PRO A 850 -39.53 7.39 41.25
C PRO A 850 -38.78 7.64 39.93
N ARG A 851 -39.53 7.63 38.81
CA ARG A 851 -38.98 7.73 37.45
C ARG A 851 -38.55 9.16 37.14
N HIS A 852 -37.28 9.34 36.85
CA HIS A 852 -36.66 10.62 36.51
C HIS A 852 -35.97 10.54 35.15
N HIS A 853 -35.89 11.66 34.43
CA HIS A 853 -35.11 11.73 33.20
C HIS A 853 -33.61 11.57 33.50
N LEU A 854 -32.87 10.89 32.63
CA LEU A 854 -31.45 10.63 32.85
C LEU A 854 -30.64 11.92 33.03
N ALA A 855 -31.01 13.00 32.35
CA ALA A 855 -30.43 14.34 32.50
C ALA A 855 -30.55 14.93 33.93
N THR A 856 -31.46 14.41 34.75
CA THR A 856 -31.61 14.82 36.17
C THR A 856 -30.87 13.89 37.13
N THR A 857 -30.48 12.70 36.69
CA THR A 857 -29.85 11.68 37.55
C THR A 857 -28.38 11.46 37.24
N ALA A 858 -27.86 11.96 36.11
CA ALA A 858 -26.46 11.87 35.70
C ALA A 858 -26.12 12.97 34.66
N LEU A 859 -24.86 13.01 34.22
CA LEU A 859 -24.35 13.83 33.12
C LEU A 859 -24.00 12.92 31.93
N PRO A 860 -24.93 12.67 30.98
CA PRO A 860 -24.68 11.80 29.83
C PRO A 860 -23.65 12.42 28.87
N VAL A 861 -22.59 11.68 28.57
CA VAL A 861 -21.55 12.06 27.60
C VAL A 861 -21.36 10.92 26.62
N ILE A 862 -21.53 11.18 25.33
CA ILE A 862 -21.31 10.18 24.28
C ILE A 862 -19.82 10.14 23.96
N VAL A 863 -19.25 8.94 23.87
CA VAL A 863 -17.90 8.72 23.36
C VAL A 863 -17.98 7.69 22.23
N PRO A 864 -17.32 7.90 21.07
CA PRO A 864 -17.40 6.94 19.96
C PRO A 864 -16.96 5.53 20.37
N SER A 865 -15.84 5.46 21.10
CA SER A 865 -15.34 4.27 21.78
C SER A 865 -14.52 4.69 22.99
N TRP A 866 -14.24 3.76 23.90
CA TRP A 866 -13.36 4.06 25.02
C TRP A 866 -11.92 4.30 24.56
N GLY A 867 -11.45 3.60 23.54
CA GLY A 867 -10.18 3.90 22.88
C GLY A 867 -10.09 5.33 22.34
N SER A 868 -11.15 5.83 21.70
CA SER A 868 -11.19 7.22 21.19
C SER A 868 -11.14 8.25 22.33
N LEU A 869 -11.82 7.98 23.45
CA LEU A 869 -11.75 8.83 24.64
C LEU A 869 -10.32 8.87 25.22
N MET A 870 -9.64 7.72 25.25
CA MET A 870 -8.23 7.66 25.65
C MET A 870 -7.39 8.51 24.71
N ALA A 871 -7.50 8.35 23.39
CA ALA A 871 -6.74 9.17 22.45
C ALA A 871 -6.96 10.69 22.65
N LEU A 872 -8.21 11.15 22.85
CA LEU A 872 -8.50 12.55 23.22
C LEU A 872 -7.78 12.98 24.52
N TRP A 873 -7.81 12.14 25.55
CA TRP A 873 -7.09 12.37 26.80
C TRP A 873 -5.57 12.28 26.67
N GLY A 874 -5.03 11.59 25.68
CA GLY A 874 -3.60 11.58 25.37
C GLY A 874 -3.13 12.93 24.82
N GLN A 875 -3.93 13.55 23.95
CA GLN A 875 -3.60 14.78 23.25
C GLN A 875 -3.84 16.06 24.07
N ALA A 876 -4.78 16.04 25.02
CA ALA A 876 -5.21 17.24 25.73
C ALA A 876 -4.40 17.53 27.00
N ALA A 877 -3.83 18.74 27.11
CA ALA A 877 -3.52 19.32 28.41
C ALA A 877 -4.85 19.62 29.16
N PRO A 878 -4.97 19.37 30.48
CA PRO A 878 -6.19 19.68 31.22
C PRO A 878 -6.47 21.19 31.18
N THR A 879 -7.48 21.61 30.40
CA THR A 879 -7.93 23.01 30.35
C THR A 879 -8.77 23.32 31.58
N ALA A 880 -8.12 23.78 32.64
CA ALA A 880 -8.80 24.37 33.80
C ALA A 880 -8.88 25.90 33.59
N GLY A 881 -10.06 26.41 33.22
CA GLY A 881 -10.29 27.84 33.05
C GLY A 881 -11.73 28.16 32.65
N ALA A 882 -12.20 29.37 33.00
CA ALA A 882 -13.49 29.86 32.52
C ALA A 882 -13.41 30.09 31.00
N HIS A 883 -14.39 29.58 30.25
CA HIS A 883 -14.55 29.84 28.81
C HIS A 883 -14.89 31.32 28.62
N LYS A 884 -13.89 32.14 28.30
CA LYS A 884 -14.01 33.61 28.27
C LYS A 884 -14.07 34.15 26.85
N SER A 885 -13.59 33.41 25.86
CA SER A 885 -13.52 33.82 24.46
C SER A 885 -14.14 32.78 23.53
N GLY A 886 -14.86 33.22 22.51
CA GLY A 886 -15.53 32.32 21.57
C GLY A 886 -15.58 32.86 20.15
N LEU A 887 -15.59 31.95 19.19
CA LEU A 887 -15.87 32.22 17.79
C LEU A 887 -17.32 31.81 17.49
N VAL A 888 -18.13 32.72 16.96
CA VAL A 888 -19.51 32.43 16.55
C VAL A 888 -19.64 32.60 15.04
N MET A 889 -19.93 31.53 14.33
CA MET A 889 -20.28 31.52 12.92
C MET A 889 -21.79 31.40 12.78
N ALA A 890 -22.45 32.48 12.38
CA ALA A 890 -23.90 32.54 12.23
C ALA A 890 -24.24 32.81 10.75
N VAL A 891 -24.75 31.79 10.06
CA VAL A 891 -25.16 31.88 8.65
C VAL A 891 -26.68 31.77 8.59
N ALA A 892 -27.34 32.85 8.19
CA ALA A 892 -28.78 32.95 8.07
C ALA A 892 -29.24 32.88 6.61
N ASP A 893 -28.49 33.51 5.70
CA ASP A 893 -28.78 33.53 4.26
C ASP A 893 -27.82 32.62 3.48
N PHE A 894 -28.40 31.81 2.58
CA PHE A 894 -27.72 30.82 1.76
C PHE A 894 -27.91 31.07 0.25
N LYS A 895 -28.30 32.30 -0.13
CA LYS A 895 -28.59 32.68 -1.53
C LYS A 895 -29.61 31.77 -2.21
N GLY A 896 -30.61 31.33 -1.45
CA GLY A 896 -31.69 30.46 -1.93
C GLY A 896 -31.36 28.96 -2.02
N ARG A 897 -30.12 28.53 -1.74
CA ARG A 897 -29.74 27.09 -1.72
C ARG A 897 -30.38 26.33 -0.56
N TYR A 898 -30.55 27.01 0.56
CA TYR A 898 -31.21 26.49 1.75
C TYR A 898 -32.26 27.46 2.27
N PRO A 899 -33.28 26.98 3.02
CA PRO A 899 -34.22 27.85 3.70
C PRO A 899 -33.52 28.82 4.65
N PHE A 900 -33.98 30.07 4.69
CA PHE A 900 -33.48 31.09 5.61
C PHE A 900 -33.60 30.64 7.07
N LEU A 901 -32.55 30.81 7.87
CA LEU A 901 -32.52 30.40 9.28
C LEU A 901 -32.87 31.57 10.20
N GLU A 902 -34.16 31.78 10.45
CA GLU A 902 -34.66 32.83 11.36
C GLU A 902 -34.05 32.73 12.78
N GLN A 903 -33.75 31.52 13.26
CA GLN A 903 -33.21 31.32 14.62
C GLN A 903 -31.76 31.79 14.77
N ALA A 904 -31.00 31.95 13.68
CA ALA A 904 -29.58 32.32 13.72
C ALA A 904 -29.36 33.70 14.37
N ALA A 905 -30.26 34.65 14.13
CA ALA A 905 -30.22 35.96 14.76
C ALA A 905 -30.47 35.86 16.27
N GLY A 906 -31.49 35.11 16.69
CA GLY A 906 -31.85 34.97 18.11
C GLY A 906 -30.81 34.23 18.94
N GLU A 907 -30.16 33.19 18.39
CA GLU A 907 -29.02 32.55 19.05
C GLU A 907 -27.84 33.50 19.20
N LEU A 908 -27.50 34.23 18.14
CA LEU A 908 -26.39 35.17 18.17
C LEU A 908 -26.61 36.30 19.19
N GLU A 909 -27.81 36.89 19.24
CA GLU A 909 -28.17 37.90 20.24
C GLU A 909 -28.01 37.36 21.67
N ALA A 910 -28.53 36.17 21.95
CA ALA A 910 -28.42 35.54 23.27
C ALA A 910 -26.95 35.32 23.70
N LEU A 911 -26.06 34.95 22.77
CA LEU A 911 -24.64 34.78 23.06
C LEU A 911 -23.92 36.13 23.23
N GLN A 912 -24.23 37.14 22.41
CA GLN A 912 -23.62 38.47 22.49
C GLN A 912 -23.92 39.15 23.83
N ASP A 913 -25.15 39.04 24.32
CA ASP A 913 -25.56 39.54 25.63
C ASP A 913 -24.80 38.85 26.78
N LEU A 914 -24.53 37.55 26.63
CA LEU A 914 -23.82 36.77 27.64
C LEU A 914 -22.32 37.05 27.69
N TYR A 915 -21.67 37.47 26.61
CA TYR A 915 -20.20 37.54 26.52
C TYR A 915 -19.61 38.95 26.33
N ALA A 916 -20.42 40.02 26.34
CA ALA A 916 -20.01 41.42 26.49
C ALA A 916 -18.69 41.83 25.77
N GLY A 917 -18.56 41.50 24.48
CA GLY A 917 -17.40 41.87 23.64
C GLY A 917 -16.28 40.84 23.54
N ALA A 918 -16.39 39.70 24.21
CA ALA A 918 -15.39 38.62 24.14
C ALA A 918 -15.64 37.58 23.01
N LEU A 919 -16.63 37.85 22.14
CA LEU A 919 -16.94 37.01 20.98
C LEU A 919 -16.38 37.61 19.69
N THR A 920 -15.76 36.78 18.88
CA THR A 920 -15.55 37.08 17.45
C THR A 920 -16.72 36.49 16.67
N VAL A 921 -17.38 37.29 15.83
CA VAL A 921 -18.58 36.88 15.10
C VAL A 921 -18.31 36.94 13.60
N LEU A 922 -18.57 35.83 12.91
CA LEU A 922 -18.57 35.73 11.46
C LEU A 922 -20.03 35.54 10.99
N ARG A 923 -20.63 36.62 10.49
CA ARG A 923 -22.02 36.61 9.98
C ARG A 923 -22.02 36.31 8.49
N ASP A 924 -22.87 35.39 8.05
CA ASP A 924 -23.05 35.00 6.65
C ASP A 924 -21.70 34.82 5.93
N VAL A 925 -20.79 34.11 6.60
CA VAL A 925 -19.39 33.99 6.17
C VAL A 925 -19.29 33.17 4.89
N THR A 926 -18.39 33.59 4.00
CA THR A 926 -18.02 32.82 2.81
C THR A 926 -16.84 31.89 3.07
N THR A 927 -16.63 30.88 2.23
CA THR A 927 -15.47 29.97 2.38
C THR A 927 -14.14 30.72 2.40
N ALA A 928 -13.93 31.66 1.45
CA ALA A 928 -12.70 32.44 1.38
C ALA A 928 -12.46 33.32 2.62
N GLN A 929 -13.51 33.87 3.22
CA GLN A 929 -13.41 34.63 4.46
C GLN A 929 -13.05 33.73 5.65
N LEU A 930 -13.64 32.54 5.73
CA LEU A 930 -13.34 31.58 6.79
C LEU A 930 -11.89 31.08 6.70
N GLU A 931 -11.42 30.73 5.50
CA GLU A 931 -10.04 30.27 5.26
C GLU A 931 -9.02 31.36 5.60
N ALA A 932 -9.24 32.59 5.14
CA ALA A 932 -8.37 33.73 5.46
C ALA A 932 -8.31 33.97 6.97
N PHE A 933 -9.48 33.96 7.63
CA PHE A 933 -9.57 34.13 9.07
C PHE A 933 -8.84 33.02 9.83
N ALA A 934 -9.02 31.75 9.45
CA ALA A 934 -8.37 30.60 10.07
C ALA A 934 -6.84 30.69 9.95
N CYS A 935 -6.33 31.11 8.79
CA CYS A 935 -4.90 31.30 8.51
C CYS A 935 -4.29 32.40 9.39
N GLU A 936 -4.93 33.57 9.48
CA GLU A 936 -4.44 34.71 10.24
C GLU A 936 -4.52 34.50 11.76
N THR A 937 -5.55 33.80 12.21
CA THR A 937 -6.02 33.89 13.60
C THR A 937 -5.67 32.66 14.43
N ARG A 938 -5.50 31.49 13.79
CA ARG A 938 -5.46 30.14 14.41
C ARG A 938 -6.69 29.86 15.28
N LEU A 939 -7.58 29.00 14.80
CA LEU A 939 -8.86 28.73 15.45
C LEU A 939 -8.71 28.20 16.89
N ALA A 940 -7.71 27.37 17.17
CA ALA A 940 -7.42 26.81 18.50
C ALA A 940 -7.27 27.81 19.65
N ARG A 941 -7.06 29.10 19.37
CA ARG A 941 -6.91 30.14 20.41
C ARG A 941 -8.21 30.43 21.16
N PHE A 942 -9.36 30.13 20.55
CA PHE A 942 -10.67 30.39 21.16
C PHE A 942 -11.03 29.24 22.11
N ASP A 943 -11.75 29.54 23.19
CA ASP A 943 -12.18 28.50 24.13
C ASP A 943 -13.31 27.63 23.55
N PHE A 944 -14.12 28.20 22.66
CA PHE A 944 -15.17 27.51 21.93
C PHE A 944 -15.44 28.08 20.54
N MET A 945 -16.04 27.26 19.67
CA MET A 945 -16.61 27.65 18.38
C MET A 945 -18.10 27.28 18.34
N HIS A 946 -18.98 28.23 18.07
CA HIS A 946 -20.42 28.03 17.88
C HIS A 946 -20.76 28.18 16.40
N ILE A 947 -21.36 27.17 15.79
CA ILE A 947 -21.76 27.17 14.39
C ILE A 947 -23.28 27.06 14.32
N VAL A 948 -23.92 28.11 13.81
CA VAL A 948 -25.35 28.13 13.47
C VAL A 948 -25.47 28.13 11.96
N SER A 949 -25.88 27.01 11.38
CA SER A 949 -26.06 26.84 9.95
C SER A 949 -26.88 25.58 9.63
N HIS A 950 -27.17 25.31 8.35
CA HIS A 950 -27.60 23.98 7.92
C HIS A 950 -26.42 23.02 7.90
N ALA A 951 -26.68 21.77 8.28
CA ALA A 951 -25.78 20.65 8.05
C ALA A 951 -26.45 19.64 7.12
N PHE A 952 -25.64 18.98 6.30
CA PHE A 952 -26.09 17.94 5.38
C PHE A 952 -25.19 16.71 5.53
N VAL A 953 -25.80 15.54 5.31
CA VAL A 953 -25.16 14.25 5.53
C VAL A 953 -25.23 13.45 4.24
N ASP A 954 -24.08 13.06 3.73
CA ASP A 954 -23.96 12.16 2.60
C ASP A 954 -24.02 10.69 3.07
N GLN A 955 -25.02 9.95 2.59
CA GLN A 955 -25.12 8.52 2.87
C GLN A 955 -24.32 7.65 1.90
N LEU A 956 -23.80 8.19 0.78
CA LEU A 956 -23.12 7.44 -0.28
C LEU A 956 -21.62 7.25 -0.03
N THR A 957 -20.93 8.26 0.48
CA THR A 957 -19.50 8.22 0.85
C THR A 957 -19.27 8.65 2.30
N GLY A 958 -20.15 9.47 2.87
CA GLY A 958 -19.97 10.09 4.19
C GLY A 958 -19.06 11.32 4.14
N ARG A 959 -18.10 11.38 3.21
CA ARG A 959 -17.10 12.46 3.07
C ARG A 959 -17.70 13.76 2.56
N LEU A 960 -18.68 13.66 1.66
CA LEU A 960 -19.43 14.81 1.13
C LEU A 960 -20.52 15.31 2.10
N SER A 961 -20.33 15.11 3.41
CA SER A 961 -21.15 15.75 4.45
C SER A 961 -20.53 17.09 4.82
N GLY A 962 -21.27 17.97 5.51
CA GLY A 962 -20.72 19.28 5.82
C GLY A 962 -21.70 20.26 6.45
N VAL A 963 -21.26 21.52 6.51
CA VAL A 963 -22.07 22.66 6.91
C VAL A 963 -22.22 23.64 5.75
N ALA A 964 -23.40 24.22 5.59
CA ALA A 964 -23.62 25.25 4.59
C ALA A 964 -22.96 26.57 5.03
N LEU A 965 -22.28 27.26 4.13
CA LEU A 965 -21.84 28.65 4.30
C LEU A 965 -22.71 29.57 3.43
N HIS A 966 -22.46 30.88 3.44
CA HIS A 966 -23.31 31.82 2.69
C HIS A 966 -23.24 31.59 1.17
N ASP A 967 -22.04 31.36 0.64
CA ASP A 967 -21.76 31.22 -0.79
C ASP A 967 -21.82 29.78 -1.31
N ARG A 968 -21.38 28.80 -0.52
CA ARG A 968 -21.33 27.37 -0.88
C ARG A 968 -21.35 26.48 0.36
N ASP A 969 -21.21 25.17 0.16
CA ASP A 969 -21.07 24.21 1.24
C ASP A 969 -19.60 23.98 1.61
N LEU A 970 -19.33 23.82 2.90
CA LEU A 970 -18.03 23.43 3.47
C LEU A 970 -18.07 21.94 3.82
N TRP A 971 -17.28 21.12 3.11
CA TRP A 971 -17.26 19.67 3.27
C TRP A 971 -16.34 19.21 4.42
N LEU A 972 -16.55 18.00 4.93
CA LEU A 972 -15.80 17.47 6.09
C LEU A 972 -14.28 17.47 5.88
N ASP A 973 -13.81 17.21 4.66
CA ASP A 973 -12.39 17.20 4.30
C ASP A 973 -11.78 18.59 4.18
N GLU A 974 -12.60 19.62 4.08
CA GLU A 974 -12.19 21.03 4.09
C GLU A 974 -12.05 21.59 5.52
N VAL A 975 -12.48 20.84 6.54
CA VAL A 975 -12.38 21.26 7.95
C VAL A 975 -10.97 21.09 8.53
N PRO A 976 -10.27 19.93 8.43
CA PRO A 976 -8.92 19.79 8.97
C PRO A 976 -7.90 20.84 8.46
N PRO A 977 -7.90 21.24 7.18
CA PRO A 977 -7.00 22.29 6.68
C PRO A 977 -7.17 23.66 7.34
N LEU A 978 -8.31 23.94 8.00
CA LEU A 978 -8.52 25.19 8.77
C LEU A 978 -7.62 25.26 10.03
N GLY A 979 -6.92 24.17 10.35
CA GLY A 979 -6.06 24.05 11.52
C GLY A 979 -6.82 23.55 12.75
N PRO A 980 -6.12 23.38 13.89
CA PRO A 980 -6.73 22.80 15.07
C PRO A 980 -7.92 23.65 15.55
N LEU A 981 -9.07 23.00 15.71
CA LEU A 981 -10.30 23.63 16.18
C LEU A 981 -10.21 23.93 17.70
N PRO A 982 -11.04 24.86 18.21
CA PRO A 982 -11.22 25.05 19.64
C PRO A 982 -11.57 23.76 20.37
N ALA A 983 -11.16 23.67 21.63
CA ALA A 983 -11.42 22.49 22.46
C ALA A 983 -12.91 22.14 22.56
N THR A 984 -13.81 23.13 22.46
CA THR A 984 -15.26 22.93 22.45
C THR A 984 -15.87 23.44 21.15
N VAL A 985 -16.54 22.58 20.39
CA VAL A 985 -17.29 22.97 19.19
C VAL A 985 -18.78 22.73 19.45
N VAL A 986 -19.63 23.70 19.14
CA VAL A 986 -21.08 23.60 19.24
C VAL A 986 -21.66 23.75 17.84
N LEU A 987 -22.32 22.69 17.37
CA LEU A 987 -22.94 22.59 16.06
C LEU A 987 -24.45 22.74 16.22
N SER A 988 -24.93 23.99 16.25
CA SER A 988 -26.36 24.32 16.12
C SER A 988 -26.79 24.20 14.64
N ALA A 989 -26.66 22.98 14.13
CA ALA A 989 -26.98 22.61 12.76
C ALA A 989 -27.76 21.29 12.76
N CYS A 990 -28.71 21.15 11.83
CA CYS A 990 -29.63 20.02 11.78
C CYS A 990 -28.89 18.67 11.64
N SER A 991 -29.19 17.71 12.52
CA SER A 991 -28.58 16.36 12.49
C SER A 991 -27.05 16.35 12.54
N SER A 992 -26.43 17.37 13.16
CA SER A 992 -24.97 17.56 13.18
C SER A 992 -24.20 16.48 13.94
N ASN A 993 -24.85 15.74 14.85
CA ASN A 993 -24.29 14.56 15.52
C ASN A 993 -24.65 13.23 14.82
N VAL A 994 -25.31 13.28 13.66
CA VAL A 994 -25.64 12.10 12.86
C VAL A 994 -24.63 11.93 11.74
N GLY A 995 -23.72 10.98 11.90
CA GLY A 995 -22.84 10.52 10.83
C GLY A 995 -23.35 9.28 10.09
N ARG A 996 -22.66 8.97 8.99
CA ARG A 996 -22.70 7.63 8.39
C ARG A 996 -21.98 6.66 9.31
N LEU A 997 -22.66 5.59 9.68
CA LEU A 997 -22.08 4.45 10.39
C LEU A 997 -21.58 3.42 9.37
N PHE A 998 -20.30 3.11 9.41
CA PHE A 998 -19.71 2.01 8.64
C PHE A 998 -19.77 0.70 9.44
N ALA A 999 -19.43 -0.42 8.79
CA ALA A 999 -19.19 -1.66 9.50
C ALA A 999 -18.10 -1.45 10.58
N GLY A 1000 -18.13 -2.24 11.66
CA GLY A 1000 -17.25 -2.00 12.81
C GLY A 1000 -17.60 -0.76 13.65
N ASP A 1001 -18.82 -0.23 13.52
CA ASP A 1001 -19.36 0.86 14.33
C ASP A 1001 -18.63 2.21 14.21
N GLU A 1002 -17.87 2.39 13.13
CA GLU A 1002 -17.15 3.63 12.84
C GLU A 1002 -18.11 4.72 12.36
N GLN A 1003 -18.05 5.91 12.97
CA GLN A 1003 -18.89 7.05 12.58
C GLN A 1003 -18.09 8.09 11.81
N VAL A 1004 -18.51 8.38 10.58
CA VAL A 1004 -18.02 9.54 9.80
C VAL A 1004 -19.12 10.60 9.75
N GLY A 1005 -18.82 11.79 10.26
CA GLY A 1005 -19.75 12.90 10.35
C GLY A 1005 -19.09 14.11 11.01
N LEU A 1006 -19.81 15.24 11.08
CA LEU A 1006 -19.28 16.51 11.56
C LEU A 1006 -18.64 16.41 12.95
N ALA A 1007 -19.28 15.72 13.90
CA ALA A 1007 -18.73 15.56 15.25
C ALA A 1007 -17.39 14.81 15.25
N ALA A 1008 -17.31 13.68 14.54
CA ALA A 1008 -16.07 12.92 14.39
C ALA A 1008 -14.97 13.76 13.72
N THR A 1009 -15.31 14.49 12.65
CA THR A 1009 -14.38 15.38 11.93
C THR A 1009 -13.86 16.51 12.82
N CYS A 1010 -14.71 17.09 13.67
CA CYS A 1010 -14.28 18.12 14.61
C CYS A 1010 -13.30 17.55 15.64
N LEU A 1011 -13.55 16.35 16.16
CA LEU A 1011 -12.63 15.67 17.09
C LEU A 1011 -11.28 15.39 16.43
N THR A 1012 -11.26 14.87 15.20
CA THR A 1012 -10.01 14.65 14.44
C THR A 1012 -9.31 15.96 14.08
N ALA A 1013 -10.06 17.05 13.93
CA ALA A 1013 -9.51 18.39 13.70
C ALA A 1013 -9.07 19.08 15.01
N GLY A 1014 -8.98 18.37 16.13
CA GLY A 1014 -8.39 18.86 17.39
C GLY A 1014 -9.40 19.32 18.44
N ALA A 1015 -10.70 19.32 18.15
CA ALA A 1015 -11.70 19.56 19.18
C ALA A 1015 -11.67 18.44 20.22
N GLN A 1016 -11.86 18.78 21.50
CA GLN A 1016 -11.94 17.78 22.57
C GLN A 1016 -13.37 17.31 22.80
N ARG A 1017 -14.34 18.15 22.47
CA ARG A 1017 -15.76 17.88 22.66
C ARG A 1017 -16.61 18.63 21.65
N VAL A 1018 -17.68 17.98 21.23
CA VAL A 1018 -18.64 18.51 20.27
C VAL A 1018 -20.04 18.42 20.86
N VAL A 1019 -20.75 19.54 20.91
CA VAL A 1019 -22.19 19.56 21.22
C VAL A 1019 -22.93 19.70 19.90
N GLY A 1020 -23.87 18.80 19.62
CA GLY A 1020 -24.59 18.82 18.35
C GLY A 1020 -25.94 18.12 18.44
N SER A 1021 -26.71 18.18 17.36
CA SER A 1021 -28.09 17.72 17.33
C SER A 1021 -28.25 16.32 16.70
N LEU A 1022 -29.13 15.49 17.26
CA LEU A 1022 -29.48 14.15 16.76
C LEU A 1022 -30.49 14.18 15.61
N TRP A 1023 -31.22 15.29 15.43
CA TRP A 1023 -32.20 15.47 14.37
C TRP A 1023 -32.33 16.97 14.04
N PRO A 1024 -33.04 17.35 12.96
CA PRO A 1024 -33.29 18.75 12.68
C PRO A 1024 -34.13 19.40 13.79
N VAL A 1025 -33.54 20.33 14.54
CA VAL A 1025 -34.21 21.09 15.62
C VAL A 1025 -34.52 22.49 15.11
N ALA A 1026 -35.43 22.61 14.15
CA ALA A 1026 -36.00 23.91 13.77
C ALA A 1026 -37.10 24.28 14.78
N ASP A 1027 -36.69 24.67 15.99
CA ASP A 1027 -37.61 25.04 17.08
C ASP A 1027 -37.29 26.46 17.58
N LYS A 1028 -38.35 27.27 17.77
CA LYS A 1028 -38.32 28.57 18.45
C LYS A 1028 -37.67 28.54 19.85
N ASN A 1029 -37.58 27.36 20.45
CA ASN A 1029 -36.96 27.15 21.76
C ASN A 1029 -35.43 27.05 21.73
N MET A 1030 -34.80 26.98 20.54
CA MET A 1030 -33.35 26.81 20.42
C MET A 1030 -32.51 27.91 21.07
N PRO A 1031 -32.78 29.22 20.83
CA PRO A 1031 -32.06 30.30 21.50
C PRO A 1031 -32.11 30.20 23.03
N ARG A 1032 -33.22 29.68 23.58
CA ARG A 1032 -33.39 29.51 25.02
C ARG A 1032 -32.49 28.40 25.57
N LEU A 1033 -32.40 27.26 24.89
CA LEU A 1033 -31.53 26.15 25.29
C LEU A 1033 -30.05 26.56 25.18
N MET A 1034 -29.63 27.16 24.07
CA MET A 1034 -28.24 27.59 23.87
C MET A 1034 -27.84 28.72 24.82
N GLY A 1035 -28.71 29.70 25.04
CA GLY A 1035 -28.48 30.75 26.04
C GLY A 1035 -28.28 30.17 27.45
N ALA A 1036 -29.10 29.19 27.86
CA ALA A 1036 -28.93 28.50 29.13
C ALA A 1036 -27.59 27.73 29.19
N PHE A 1037 -27.25 26.96 28.15
CA PHE A 1037 -25.98 26.23 28.05
C PHE A 1037 -24.77 27.15 28.23
N TYR A 1038 -24.70 28.22 27.46
CA TYR A 1038 -23.59 29.17 27.52
C TYR A 1038 -23.53 29.94 28.85
N ARG A 1039 -24.68 30.23 29.47
CA ARG A 1039 -24.72 30.82 30.82
C ARG A 1039 -24.02 29.93 31.85
N TYR A 1040 -24.30 28.62 31.84
CA TYR A 1040 -23.64 27.67 32.74
C TYR A 1040 -22.17 27.42 32.37
N LEU A 1041 -21.85 27.36 31.07
CA LEU A 1041 -20.48 27.21 30.58
C LEU A 1041 -19.60 28.39 31.03
N ARG A 1042 -20.09 29.62 30.87
CA ARG A 1042 -19.43 30.86 31.33
C ARG A 1042 -19.27 30.89 32.86
N ALA A 1043 -20.21 30.30 33.60
CA ALA A 1043 -20.13 30.16 35.05
C ALA A 1043 -19.09 29.12 35.53
N GLY A 1044 -18.31 28.53 34.62
CA GLY A 1044 -17.24 27.58 34.94
C GLY A 1044 -17.72 26.14 35.11
N ARG A 1045 -18.96 25.83 34.71
CA ARG A 1045 -19.38 24.43 34.59
C ARG A 1045 -18.69 23.79 33.37
N PRO A 1046 -18.18 22.55 33.50
CA PRO A 1046 -17.76 21.75 32.35
C PRO A 1046 -18.91 21.59 31.36
N ALA A 1047 -18.60 21.39 30.07
CA ALA A 1047 -19.60 21.39 29.01
C ALA A 1047 -20.71 20.35 29.23
N ALA A 1048 -20.39 19.14 29.71
CA ALA A 1048 -21.42 18.14 30.02
C ALA A 1048 -22.35 18.60 31.15
N GLY A 1049 -21.79 19.25 32.17
CA GLY A 1049 -22.55 19.86 33.27
C GLY A 1049 -23.43 21.02 32.78
N ALA A 1050 -22.88 21.89 31.93
CA ALA A 1050 -23.61 23.03 31.37
C ALA A 1050 -24.80 22.60 30.49
N LEU A 1051 -24.62 21.56 29.67
CA LEU A 1051 -25.69 21.00 28.84
C LEU A 1051 -26.78 20.35 29.71
N ALA A 1052 -26.40 19.58 30.73
CA ALA A 1052 -27.36 18.97 31.63
C ALA A 1052 -28.18 20.01 32.41
N GLU A 1053 -27.56 21.08 32.90
CA GLU A 1053 -28.30 22.17 33.56
C GLU A 1053 -29.27 22.88 32.61
N ALA A 1054 -28.85 23.15 31.37
CA ALA A 1054 -29.72 23.74 30.36
C ALA A 1054 -30.94 22.84 30.07
N GLN A 1055 -30.72 21.52 29.97
CA GLN A 1055 -31.79 20.53 29.79
C GLN A 1055 -32.73 20.47 31.00
N ARG A 1056 -32.19 20.52 32.22
CA ARG A 1056 -32.98 20.58 33.47
C ARG A 1056 -33.85 21.83 33.53
N GLU A 1057 -33.33 22.97 33.09
CA GLU A 1057 -34.09 24.22 33.02
C GLU A 1057 -35.23 24.14 32.00
N MET A 1058 -35.00 23.51 30.84
CA MET A 1058 -36.06 23.30 29.84
C MET A 1058 -37.13 22.34 30.36
N LEU A 1059 -36.73 21.28 31.07
CA LEU A 1059 -37.63 20.35 31.73
C LEU A 1059 -38.48 21.05 32.81
N ALA A 1060 -37.86 21.89 33.66
CA ALA A 1060 -38.57 22.67 34.67
C ALA A 1060 -39.56 23.68 34.06
N ALA A 1061 -39.31 24.11 32.82
CA ALA A 1061 -40.22 24.94 32.03
C ALA A 1061 -41.33 24.15 31.32
N ASN A 1062 -41.50 22.85 31.63
CA ASN A 1062 -42.47 21.93 31.01
C ASN A 1062 -42.35 21.82 29.48
N LEU A 1063 -41.14 21.98 28.93
CA LEU A 1063 -40.93 21.72 27.50
C LEU A 1063 -40.83 20.20 27.22
N PRO A 1064 -41.39 19.73 26.09
CA PRO A 1064 -41.32 18.32 25.70
C PRO A 1064 -39.87 17.81 25.58
N ALA A 1065 -39.64 16.53 25.87
CA ALA A 1065 -38.30 15.93 25.87
C ALA A 1065 -37.62 15.99 24.50
N GLU A 1066 -38.41 15.93 23.43
CA GLU A 1066 -38.00 16.01 22.03
C GLU A 1066 -37.32 17.34 21.69
N VAL A 1067 -37.59 18.39 22.47
CA VAL A 1067 -37.05 19.74 22.28
C VAL A 1067 -35.64 19.86 22.86
N TRP A 1068 -35.44 19.40 24.10
CA TRP A 1068 -34.17 19.63 24.82
C TRP A 1068 -33.19 18.45 24.78
N SER A 1069 -33.68 17.22 24.52
CA SER A 1069 -32.82 16.02 24.46
C SER A 1069 -32.17 15.78 23.10
N GLY A 1070 -32.53 16.60 22.10
CA GLY A 1070 -31.94 16.51 20.77
C GLY A 1070 -30.46 16.88 20.73
N PHE A 1071 -29.97 17.65 21.71
CA PHE A 1071 -28.55 17.99 21.81
C PHE A 1071 -27.80 17.03 22.73
N THR A 1072 -26.69 16.50 22.22
CA THR A 1072 -25.79 15.61 22.95
C THR A 1072 -24.36 16.12 22.90
N LEU A 1073 -23.60 15.83 23.96
CA LEU A 1073 -22.16 16.07 23.99
C LEU A 1073 -21.44 14.79 23.56
N VAL A 1074 -20.53 14.92 22.60
CA VAL A 1074 -19.67 13.86 22.06
C VAL A 1074 -18.21 14.19 22.35
N GLY A 1075 -17.44 13.24 22.89
CA GLY A 1075 -16.01 13.40 23.17
C GLY A 1075 -15.68 13.48 24.66
N ALA A 1076 -14.68 14.29 25.03
CA ALA A 1076 -14.26 14.45 26.41
C ALA A 1076 -15.27 15.28 27.23
N PRO A 1077 -15.54 14.93 28.50
CA PRO A 1077 -16.52 15.64 29.34
C PRO A 1077 -16.29 17.14 29.57
#